data_AF-A0A958GZN9-F1
#
_entry.id   AF-A0A958GZN9-F1
#
_cell.length_a   1.000
_cell.length_b   1.000
_cell.length_c   1.000
_cell.angle_alpha   90.00
_cell.angle_beta   90.00
_cell.angle_gamma   90.00
#
_symmetry.space_group_name_H-M   'P 1'
#
loop_
_entity.id
_entity.type
_entity.pdbx_description
1 polymer ?
#
loop_
_entity_poly.entity_id
_entity_poly.type
_entity_poly.pdbx_seq_one_letter_code
_entity_poly.pdbx_strand_id
1 'polypeptide(L)'
;MSSYRKKPSNPFVANGALPPDSPVYIDREADQELYQASHAGRLCYVFAPHDMGKSSLASRTAWKLKKEGAHTAIITLSGLDDSTSLEHLYLWLTKRLKAQLNFTTDPTTWWSQQNTPDLVERLKLFFKDVILTEIQGQIVIFIDEVNIRIKDLKFVKDLLMAIETLYRERDDQPALNRLTFVLLGVMTPDMLPEKIKRFIVTNGQSIAIDEFSRPAAQKLEQHLEAIHADKGAAIFDRVYYWTHGHPYLTQRLCQVITDIGDVHWDDERVDNTIQALFLSSASQINEPNIQAAEQLIDSSPHQRQLLKLYQRVLTNNRVSDDNDSQLQNRLKISGVVTSENGSLRVRNKIYEAVFDQAWLTAHQPTNWNRHLMITLILLMIVAIGATGFYTYQQHQKAIAAQELVDHFHTASSPEQEIASLAGLFNLSGHESKAKELFYQELSPEEQLNLFDLSSPENVGEELDTKKKNLYRDDHLINNDQNNTLLRAMTEPLNYLEYSHTLRSVELELEIKQWLRGREIYLTQGELSQAIQAYDTAIRIDENNPGLYFDRALTYAAQEKSELALADFITTLSLDDGWQESIQQAVLNDPNLYETLWANANAYRSLTGMVPTPTHTPTQTSTPTMTPSPTATFTPSPTTTPTPHPTETPTAIPIITEPTSTATSAPLYVPTATPALPTGQFTLLKPLSLTDPSYGVTTFEWTWTGDLPEDYGFEVRVWRDGNYQAGVHNAILDNQNGNIKEVGENHYQLTTDITDAAGVERQSGVYNWTVAVVQISPDYTDIGQQADAVQMRYAAPGPSGGGGGSKDEGGGGKSVGID
;
A
#
# COMPACT_ATOMS: atom_id res chain seq x y z
N MET A 1 -67.57 10.67 -20.83
CA MET A 1 -66.40 10.00 -21.43
C MET A 1 -65.20 10.91 -21.23
N SER A 2 -64.46 10.73 -20.13
CA SER A 2 -63.18 11.40 -19.90
C SER A 2 -62.09 10.38 -20.20
N SER A 3 -61.38 10.59 -21.30
CA SER A 3 -60.29 9.71 -21.73
C SER A 3 -59.09 9.91 -20.80
N TYR A 4 -58.86 8.94 -19.92
CA TYR A 4 -57.56 8.76 -19.28
C TYR A 4 -56.53 8.47 -20.38
N ARG A 5 -55.83 9.51 -20.88
CA ARG A 5 -54.61 9.31 -21.67
C ARG A 5 -53.57 8.72 -20.71
N LYS A 6 -53.19 7.45 -20.90
CA LYS A 6 -51.98 6.87 -20.32
C LYS A 6 -50.82 7.83 -20.60
N LYS A 7 -50.05 8.22 -19.56
CA LYS A 7 -48.78 8.95 -19.73
C LYS A 7 -47.91 8.09 -20.67
N PRO A 8 -47.43 8.61 -21.82
CA PRO A 8 -46.59 7.83 -22.73
C PRO A 8 -45.34 7.37 -21.97
N SER A 9 -44.94 6.11 -22.17
CA SER A 9 -43.69 5.57 -21.62
C SER A 9 -42.51 6.36 -22.19
N ASN A 10 -41.57 6.78 -21.33
CA ASN A 10 -40.39 7.53 -21.74
C ASN A 10 -39.55 6.69 -22.72
N PRO A 11 -39.39 7.10 -24.00
CA PRO A 11 -38.67 6.31 -24.98
C PRO A 11 -37.14 6.51 -24.92
N PHE A 12 -36.66 7.54 -24.20
CA PHE A 12 -35.24 7.87 -24.09
C PHE A 12 -34.55 6.94 -23.09
N VAL A 13 -33.36 6.44 -23.45
CA VAL A 13 -32.56 5.55 -22.62
C VAL A 13 -31.14 6.09 -22.57
N ALA A 14 -30.68 6.43 -21.38
CA ALA A 14 -29.31 6.87 -21.16
C ALA A 14 -28.38 5.75 -20.70
N ASN A 15 -28.89 4.73 -20.01
CA ASN A 15 -28.07 3.67 -19.46
C ASN A 15 -28.13 2.41 -20.33
N GLY A 16 -26.96 1.90 -20.73
CA GLY A 16 -26.85 0.69 -21.53
C GLY A 16 -27.09 0.89 -23.03
N ALA A 17 -27.08 -0.21 -23.77
CA ALA A 17 -27.31 -0.20 -25.21
C ALA A 17 -28.80 -0.02 -25.53
N LEU A 18 -29.11 0.82 -26.52
CA LEU A 18 -30.46 0.93 -27.05
C LEU A 18 -30.87 -0.38 -27.74
N PRO A 19 -32.13 -0.83 -27.58
CA PRO A 19 -32.68 -1.91 -28.38
C PRO A 19 -32.54 -1.63 -29.89
N PRO A 20 -32.28 -2.65 -30.73
CA PRO A 20 -32.09 -2.47 -32.17
C PRO A 20 -33.23 -1.75 -32.89
N ASP A 21 -34.46 -1.90 -32.42
CA ASP A 21 -35.68 -1.31 -32.97
C ASP A 21 -36.15 -0.05 -32.23
N SER A 22 -35.30 0.51 -31.34
CA SER A 22 -35.63 1.68 -30.54
C SER A 22 -36.08 2.88 -31.42
N PRO A 23 -37.21 3.52 -31.10
CA PRO A 23 -37.72 4.65 -31.86
C PRO A 23 -36.83 5.89 -31.71
N VAL A 24 -35.98 5.95 -30.68
CA VAL A 24 -35.02 7.04 -30.43
C VAL A 24 -33.59 6.70 -30.87
N TYR A 25 -33.37 5.57 -31.55
CA TYR A 25 -32.09 5.32 -32.21
C TYR A 25 -31.93 6.25 -33.43
N ILE A 26 -30.76 6.90 -33.54
CA ILE A 26 -30.37 7.75 -34.67
C ILE A 26 -29.38 6.97 -35.54
N ASP A 27 -29.74 6.77 -36.80
CA ASP A 27 -28.85 6.16 -37.79
C ASP A 27 -27.67 7.10 -38.12
N ARG A 28 -26.45 6.56 -38.09
CA ARG A 28 -25.20 7.24 -38.45
C ARG A 28 -24.57 6.58 -39.68
N GLU A 29 -23.58 7.25 -40.28
CA GLU A 29 -22.77 6.66 -41.36
C GLU A 29 -22.06 5.36 -40.88
N ALA A 30 -21.60 5.36 -39.62
CA ALA A 30 -21.01 4.20 -38.95
C ALA A 30 -21.89 2.94 -38.98
N ASP A 31 -23.22 3.07 -38.92
CA ASP A 31 -24.15 1.95 -39.00
C ASP A 31 -24.02 1.20 -40.33
N GLN A 32 -23.95 1.95 -41.42
CA GLN A 32 -23.85 1.37 -42.74
C GLN A 32 -22.43 0.85 -43.00
N GLU A 33 -21.40 1.56 -42.56
CA GLU A 33 -20.01 1.15 -42.72
C GLU A 33 -19.70 -0.14 -41.96
N LEU A 34 -20.08 -0.22 -40.67
CA LEU A 34 -19.85 -1.41 -39.86
C LEU A 34 -20.60 -2.61 -40.41
N TYR A 35 -21.87 -2.42 -40.80
CA TYR A 35 -22.67 -3.48 -41.42
C TYR A 35 -22.02 -3.98 -42.72
N GLN A 36 -21.64 -3.09 -43.64
CA GLN A 36 -21.03 -3.49 -44.91
C GLN A 36 -19.69 -4.21 -44.71
N ALA A 37 -18.84 -3.70 -43.81
CA ALA A 37 -17.53 -4.27 -43.55
C ALA A 37 -17.63 -5.66 -42.87
N SER A 38 -18.49 -5.78 -41.86
CA SER A 38 -18.73 -7.05 -41.16
C SER A 38 -19.40 -8.09 -42.06
N HIS A 39 -20.40 -7.69 -42.86
CA HIS A 39 -21.02 -8.55 -43.87
C HIS A 39 -20.01 -9.01 -44.94
N ALA A 40 -19.03 -8.17 -45.29
CA ALA A 40 -17.94 -8.55 -46.21
C ALA A 40 -16.84 -9.41 -45.56
N GLY A 41 -16.99 -9.80 -44.29
CA GLY A 41 -16.06 -10.67 -43.58
C GLY A 41 -14.79 -9.97 -43.08
N ARG A 42 -14.75 -8.64 -43.06
CA ARG A 42 -13.57 -7.86 -42.66
C ARG A 42 -13.47 -7.74 -41.14
N LEU A 43 -12.26 -7.81 -40.62
CA LEU A 43 -11.98 -7.42 -39.24
C LEU A 43 -12.33 -5.94 -39.09
N CYS A 44 -13.17 -5.58 -38.12
CA CYS A 44 -13.57 -4.20 -37.87
C CYS A 44 -13.20 -3.80 -36.44
N TYR A 45 -12.93 -2.51 -36.21
CA TYR A 45 -12.83 -1.99 -34.85
C TYR A 45 -13.49 -0.62 -34.70
N VAL A 46 -14.17 -0.44 -33.56
CA VAL A 46 -14.87 0.78 -33.14
C VAL A 46 -14.24 1.25 -31.83
N PHE A 47 -13.18 2.05 -31.95
CA PHE A 47 -12.43 2.58 -30.82
C PHE A 47 -12.76 4.05 -30.61
N ALA A 48 -13.57 4.32 -29.59
CA ALA A 48 -14.14 5.64 -29.36
C ALA A 48 -14.38 5.89 -27.87
N PRO A 49 -14.55 7.15 -27.44
CA PRO A 49 -14.79 7.49 -26.04
C PRO A 49 -15.94 6.73 -25.42
N HIS A 50 -16.00 6.73 -24.08
CA HIS A 50 -17.13 6.19 -23.34
C HIS A 50 -18.44 6.82 -23.85
N ASP A 51 -19.55 6.06 -23.80
CA ASP A 51 -20.89 6.60 -24.07
C ASP A 51 -21.20 7.19 -25.46
N MET A 52 -20.41 6.86 -26.49
CA MET A 52 -20.71 7.24 -27.88
C MET A 52 -21.75 6.36 -28.58
N GLY A 53 -22.29 5.34 -27.89
CA GLY A 53 -23.27 4.41 -28.47
C GLY A 53 -22.66 3.24 -29.25
N LYS A 54 -21.41 2.85 -28.93
CA LYS A 54 -20.71 1.69 -29.50
C LYS A 54 -21.51 0.39 -29.39
N SER A 55 -21.99 0.08 -28.19
CA SER A 55 -22.79 -1.13 -27.93
C SER A 55 -24.15 -1.10 -28.64
N SER A 56 -24.77 0.08 -28.75
CA SER A 56 -26.02 0.24 -29.52
C SER A 56 -25.80 -0.01 -31.02
N LEU A 57 -24.69 0.50 -31.56
CA LEU A 57 -24.24 0.25 -32.94
C LEU A 57 -23.97 -1.24 -33.19
N ALA A 58 -23.31 -1.93 -32.25
CA ALA A 58 -23.07 -3.38 -32.32
C ALA A 58 -24.39 -4.16 -32.32
N SER A 59 -25.29 -3.88 -31.37
CA SER A 59 -26.60 -4.54 -31.26
C SER A 59 -27.44 -4.37 -32.52
N ARG A 60 -27.49 -3.16 -33.09
CA ARG A 60 -28.25 -2.89 -34.32
C ARG A 60 -27.63 -3.58 -35.52
N THR A 61 -26.30 -3.58 -35.64
CA THR A 61 -25.60 -4.27 -36.72
C THR A 61 -25.79 -5.79 -36.63
N ALA A 62 -25.62 -6.37 -35.44
CA ALA A 62 -25.84 -7.79 -35.19
C ALA A 62 -27.28 -8.20 -35.54
N TRP A 63 -28.26 -7.40 -35.13
CA TRP A 63 -29.67 -7.65 -35.47
C TRP A 63 -29.93 -7.62 -36.98
N LYS A 64 -29.35 -6.66 -37.70
CA LYS A 64 -29.47 -6.58 -39.16
C LYS A 64 -28.84 -7.78 -39.86
N LEU A 65 -27.63 -8.16 -39.47
CA LEU A 65 -26.93 -9.35 -39.98
C LEU A 65 -27.71 -10.64 -39.70
N LYS A 66 -28.29 -10.77 -38.49
CA LYS A 66 -29.11 -11.93 -38.10
C LYS A 66 -30.37 -12.05 -38.96
N LYS A 67 -31.01 -10.93 -39.30
CA LYS A 67 -32.16 -10.92 -40.23
C LYS A 67 -31.79 -11.39 -41.64
N GLU A 68 -30.54 -11.25 -42.03
CA GLU A 68 -30.03 -11.67 -43.35
C GLU A 68 -29.40 -13.08 -43.32
N GLY A 69 -29.50 -13.78 -42.19
CA GLY A 69 -29.11 -15.18 -42.06
C GLY A 69 -27.69 -15.41 -41.51
N ALA A 70 -26.99 -14.37 -41.06
CA ALA A 70 -25.74 -14.54 -40.33
C ALA A 70 -25.98 -14.94 -38.86
N HIS A 71 -25.05 -15.67 -38.27
CA HIS A 71 -25.02 -15.99 -36.84
C HIS A 71 -24.20 -14.94 -36.12
N THR A 72 -24.76 -14.33 -35.07
CA THR A 72 -24.13 -13.21 -34.39
C THR A 72 -24.01 -13.45 -32.90
N ALA A 73 -22.88 -13.10 -32.31
CA ALA A 73 -22.70 -13.06 -30.85
C ALA A 73 -22.05 -11.75 -30.43
N ILE A 74 -22.48 -11.18 -29.31
CA ILE A 74 -21.92 -10.01 -28.65
C ILE A 74 -21.37 -10.44 -27.30
N ILE A 75 -20.06 -10.39 -27.16
CA ILE A 75 -19.32 -10.78 -25.97
C ILE A 75 -18.80 -9.51 -25.30
N THR A 76 -19.47 -9.12 -24.23
CA THR A 76 -19.07 -7.95 -23.43
C THR A 76 -18.02 -8.36 -22.39
N LEU A 77 -16.88 -7.67 -22.37
CA LEU A 77 -15.76 -7.95 -21.48
C LEU A 77 -15.81 -7.16 -20.15
N SER A 78 -16.95 -6.56 -19.79
CA SER A 78 -17.13 -5.89 -18.50
C SER A 78 -17.00 -6.86 -17.33
N GLY A 79 -16.51 -6.36 -16.19
CA GLY A 79 -16.50 -7.13 -14.95
C GLY A 79 -15.45 -8.25 -14.89
N LEU A 80 -14.56 -8.35 -15.89
CA LEU A 80 -13.41 -9.23 -15.80
C LEU A 80 -12.42 -8.73 -14.74
N ASP A 81 -11.97 -9.64 -13.88
CA ASP A 81 -10.97 -9.39 -12.86
C ASP A 81 -9.72 -10.28 -13.04
N ASP A 82 -8.61 -9.88 -12.42
CA ASP A 82 -7.36 -10.66 -12.39
C ASP A 82 -7.42 -11.84 -11.39
N SER A 83 -8.42 -11.88 -10.51
CA SER A 83 -8.57 -12.95 -9.52
C SER A 83 -9.14 -14.24 -10.09
N THR A 84 -9.87 -14.16 -11.21
CA THR A 84 -10.45 -15.32 -11.87
C THR A 84 -9.38 -16.10 -12.64
N SER A 85 -9.33 -17.43 -12.47
CA SER A 85 -8.34 -18.23 -13.20
C SER A 85 -8.59 -18.20 -14.72
N LEU A 86 -7.52 -18.22 -15.50
CA LEU A 86 -7.61 -18.14 -16.97
C LEU A 86 -8.55 -19.20 -17.55
N GLU A 87 -8.50 -20.42 -17.04
CA GLU A 87 -9.31 -21.52 -17.52
C GLU A 87 -10.82 -21.26 -17.32
N HIS A 88 -11.21 -20.65 -16.19
CA HIS A 88 -12.59 -20.22 -15.99
C HIS A 88 -13.00 -19.11 -16.96
N LEU A 89 -12.10 -18.17 -17.28
CA LEU A 89 -12.39 -17.10 -18.27
C LEU A 89 -12.60 -17.65 -19.68
N TYR A 90 -11.81 -18.62 -20.11
CA TYR A 90 -12.04 -19.28 -21.40
C TYR A 90 -13.35 -20.10 -21.40
N LEU A 91 -13.65 -20.82 -20.32
CA LEU A 91 -14.90 -21.57 -20.21
C LEU A 91 -16.11 -20.62 -20.18
N TRP A 92 -16.00 -19.47 -19.52
CA TRP A 92 -17.01 -18.41 -19.53
C TRP A 92 -17.26 -17.92 -20.97
N LEU A 93 -16.20 -17.64 -21.74
CA LEU A 93 -16.31 -17.20 -23.13
C LEU A 93 -17.04 -18.25 -23.99
N THR A 94 -16.65 -19.52 -23.90
CA THR A 94 -17.25 -20.59 -24.71
C THR A 94 -18.72 -20.83 -24.34
N LYS A 95 -19.08 -20.73 -23.07
CA LYS A 95 -20.48 -20.77 -22.60
C LYS A 95 -21.30 -19.58 -23.13
N ARG A 96 -20.76 -18.36 -23.12
CA ARG A 96 -21.41 -17.18 -23.70
C ARG A 96 -21.62 -17.31 -25.21
N LEU A 97 -20.63 -17.85 -25.92
CA LEU A 97 -20.76 -18.18 -27.35
C LEU A 97 -21.86 -19.21 -27.58
N LYS A 98 -21.97 -20.25 -26.75
CA LYS A 98 -23.07 -21.24 -26.85
C LYS A 98 -24.44 -20.59 -26.70
N ALA A 99 -24.62 -19.76 -25.67
CA ALA A 99 -25.88 -19.11 -25.40
C ALA A 99 -26.39 -18.25 -26.57
N GLN A 100 -25.48 -17.62 -27.33
CA GLN A 100 -25.86 -16.70 -28.41
C GLN A 100 -25.83 -17.31 -29.81
N LEU A 101 -24.90 -18.24 -30.07
CA LEU A 101 -24.77 -18.90 -31.37
C LEU A 101 -25.56 -20.22 -31.45
N ASN A 102 -26.01 -20.77 -30.32
CA ASN A 102 -26.87 -21.94 -30.21
C ASN A 102 -26.32 -23.21 -30.91
N PHE A 103 -25.02 -23.50 -30.77
CA PHE A 103 -24.43 -24.78 -31.18
C PHE A 103 -24.69 -25.89 -30.14
N THR A 104 -24.59 -27.14 -30.57
CA THR A 104 -25.01 -28.34 -29.82
C THR A 104 -23.99 -28.77 -28.78
N THR A 105 -22.69 -28.76 -29.12
CA THR A 105 -21.61 -29.22 -28.23
C THR A 105 -21.64 -28.54 -26.86
N ASP A 106 -21.54 -29.29 -25.77
CA ASP A 106 -21.38 -28.74 -24.43
C ASP A 106 -19.96 -28.19 -24.22
N PRO A 107 -19.79 -26.87 -23.95
CA PRO A 107 -18.46 -26.26 -23.85
C PRO A 107 -17.64 -26.83 -22.70
N THR A 108 -18.27 -27.14 -21.55
CA THR A 108 -17.56 -27.66 -20.37
C THR A 108 -16.97 -29.03 -20.66
N THR A 109 -17.79 -29.92 -21.21
CA THR A 109 -17.40 -31.28 -21.58
C THR A 109 -16.32 -31.25 -22.63
N TRP A 110 -16.52 -30.52 -23.74
CA TRP A 110 -15.54 -30.45 -24.82
C TRP A 110 -14.22 -29.87 -24.34
N TRP A 111 -14.25 -28.79 -23.53
CA TRP A 111 -13.06 -28.12 -23.03
C TRP A 111 -12.21 -29.04 -22.15
N SER A 112 -12.86 -29.83 -21.29
CA SER A 112 -12.18 -30.80 -20.41
C SER A 112 -11.54 -31.98 -21.15
N GLN A 113 -12.02 -32.32 -22.34
CA GLN A 113 -11.53 -33.43 -23.15
C GLN A 113 -10.30 -33.07 -24.01
N GLN A 114 -9.95 -31.78 -24.11
CA GLN A 114 -8.82 -31.34 -24.92
C GLN A 114 -7.49 -31.55 -24.19
N ASN A 115 -6.59 -32.32 -24.81
CA ASN A 115 -5.28 -32.66 -24.23
C ASN A 115 -4.21 -31.57 -24.39
N THR A 116 -4.50 -30.45 -25.06
CA THR A 116 -3.50 -29.37 -25.24
C THR A 116 -3.41 -28.49 -23.99
N PRO A 117 -2.22 -28.30 -23.38
CA PRO A 117 -2.05 -27.42 -22.22
C PRO A 117 -2.09 -25.93 -22.61
N ASP A 118 -1.89 -25.59 -23.88
CA ASP A 118 -1.98 -24.21 -24.36
C ASP A 118 -3.44 -23.80 -24.54
N LEU A 119 -3.92 -22.94 -23.63
CA LEU A 119 -5.30 -22.44 -23.63
C LEU A 119 -5.63 -21.63 -24.90
N VAL A 120 -4.65 -20.97 -25.51
CA VAL A 120 -4.85 -20.21 -26.76
C VAL A 120 -5.08 -21.18 -27.91
N GLU A 121 -4.27 -22.23 -27.99
CA GLU A 121 -4.46 -23.31 -28.96
C GLU A 121 -5.82 -24.00 -28.77
N ARG A 122 -6.19 -24.28 -27.51
CA ARG A 122 -7.49 -24.88 -27.18
C ARG A 122 -8.66 -24.00 -27.64
N LEU A 123 -8.57 -22.69 -27.44
CA LEU A 123 -9.59 -21.74 -27.93
C LEU A 123 -9.67 -21.74 -29.47
N LYS A 124 -8.53 -21.76 -30.18
CA LYS A 124 -8.52 -21.85 -31.64
C LYS A 124 -9.17 -23.13 -32.14
N LEU A 125 -8.86 -24.27 -31.51
CA LEU A 125 -9.52 -25.55 -31.80
C LEU A 125 -11.02 -25.47 -31.55
N PHE A 126 -11.46 -24.78 -30.50
CA PHE A 126 -12.89 -24.59 -30.25
C PHE A 126 -13.58 -23.83 -31.40
N PHE A 127 -12.96 -22.77 -31.93
CA PHE A 127 -13.49 -22.07 -33.09
C PHE A 127 -13.54 -22.97 -34.34
N LYS A 128 -12.52 -23.80 -34.55
CA LYS A 128 -12.41 -24.65 -35.75
C LYS A 128 -13.29 -25.89 -35.68
N ASP A 129 -13.19 -26.65 -34.61
CA ASP A 129 -13.76 -28.00 -34.49
C ASP A 129 -15.21 -27.97 -33.99
N VAL A 130 -15.61 -26.92 -33.28
CA VAL A 130 -16.98 -26.75 -32.77
C VAL A 130 -17.74 -25.72 -33.58
N ILE A 131 -17.32 -24.44 -33.49
CA ILE A 131 -18.10 -23.31 -34.03
C ILE A 131 -18.22 -23.42 -35.55
N LEU A 132 -17.12 -23.59 -36.28
CA LEU A 132 -17.17 -23.67 -37.75
C LEU A 132 -17.78 -24.97 -38.26
N THR A 133 -17.70 -26.07 -37.52
CA THR A 133 -18.25 -27.37 -37.93
C THR A 133 -19.76 -27.43 -37.77
N GLU A 134 -20.28 -26.94 -36.64
CA GLU A 134 -21.70 -27.00 -36.32
C GLU A 134 -22.52 -25.86 -36.93
N ILE A 135 -21.91 -24.68 -37.10
CA ILE A 135 -22.61 -23.51 -37.61
C ILE A 135 -22.28 -23.34 -39.09
N GLN A 136 -23.33 -23.43 -39.92
CA GLN A 136 -23.25 -23.15 -41.35
C GLN A 136 -23.55 -21.66 -41.63
N GLY A 137 -22.96 -21.12 -42.69
CA GLY A 137 -23.11 -19.70 -43.05
C GLY A 137 -22.13 -18.77 -42.32
N GLN A 138 -22.36 -17.47 -42.42
CA GLN A 138 -21.52 -16.42 -41.85
C GLN A 138 -21.71 -16.31 -40.33
N ILE A 139 -20.61 -16.08 -39.62
CA ILE A 139 -20.55 -15.92 -38.17
C ILE A 139 -19.86 -14.59 -37.88
N VAL A 140 -20.50 -13.70 -37.13
CA VAL A 140 -19.94 -12.40 -36.75
C VAL A 140 -19.94 -12.26 -35.24
N ILE A 141 -18.76 -12.14 -34.64
CA ILE A 141 -18.57 -12.05 -33.20
C ILE A 141 -18.10 -10.65 -32.86
N PHE A 142 -18.92 -9.93 -32.09
CA PHE A 142 -18.61 -8.62 -31.53
C PHE A 142 -17.97 -8.83 -30.16
N ILE A 143 -16.78 -8.28 -29.97
CA ILE A 143 -16.08 -8.25 -28.68
C ILE A 143 -16.19 -6.81 -28.18
N ASP A 144 -17.05 -6.58 -27.20
CA ASP A 144 -17.37 -5.26 -26.66
C ASP A 144 -16.64 -5.00 -25.33
N GLU A 145 -16.51 -3.71 -25.00
CA GLU A 145 -15.83 -3.21 -23.81
C GLU A 145 -14.37 -3.58 -23.66
N VAL A 146 -13.66 -3.75 -24.79
CA VAL A 146 -12.20 -3.80 -24.74
C VAL A 146 -11.69 -2.42 -24.27
N ASN A 147 -11.10 -2.34 -23.07
CA ASN A 147 -10.76 -1.05 -22.46
C ASN A 147 -9.36 -1.04 -21.82
N ILE A 148 -8.91 0.15 -21.39
CA ILE A 148 -7.57 0.36 -20.84
C ILE A 148 -7.31 -0.46 -19.57
N ARG A 149 -8.33 -0.74 -18.76
CA ARG A 149 -8.18 -1.49 -17.51
C ARG A 149 -7.93 -2.97 -17.77
N ILE A 150 -8.69 -3.56 -18.70
CA ILE A 150 -8.64 -5.00 -18.95
C ILE A 150 -7.66 -5.40 -20.05
N LYS A 151 -7.12 -4.44 -20.83
CA LYS A 151 -6.23 -4.75 -21.97
C LYS A 151 -4.97 -5.52 -21.56
N ASP A 152 -4.56 -5.37 -20.30
CA ASP A 152 -3.34 -5.98 -19.78
C ASP A 152 -3.56 -7.36 -19.17
N LEU A 153 -4.83 -7.75 -18.94
CA LEU A 153 -5.20 -9.10 -18.52
C LEU A 153 -4.67 -10.11 -19.54
N LYS A 154 -4.04 -11.18 -19.04
CA LYS A 154 -3.48 -12.22 -19.91
C LYS A 154 -4.55 -12.83 -20.81
N PHE A 155 -5.77 -13.05 -20.31
CA PHE A 155 -6.89 -13.55 -21.10
C PHE A 155 -7.21 -12.67 -22.32
N VAL A 156 -7.29 -11.34 -22.15
CA VAL A 156 -7.62 -10.42 -23.26
C VAL A 156 -6.50 -10.40 -24.31
N LYS A 157 -5.24 -10.38 -23.88
CA LYS A 157 -4.08 -10.49 -24.77
C LYS A 157 -4.13 -11.78 -25.58
N ASP A 158 -4.38 -12.90 -24.91
CA ASP A 158 -4.46 -14.22 -25.53
C ASP A 158 -5.64 -14.32 -26.52
N LEU A 159 -6.81 -13.77 -26.18
CA LEU A 159 -7.97 -13.70 -27.07
C LEU A 159 -7.65 -12.92 -28.35
N LEU A 160 -7.01 -11.75 -28.23
CA LEU A 160 -6.61 -10.95 -29.38
C LEU A 160 -5.54 -11.67 -30.22
N MET A 161 -4.63 -12.42 -29.60
CA MET A 161 -3.68 -13.27 -30.32
C MET A 161 -4.36 -14.45 -31.05
N ALA A 162 -5.38 -15.07 -30.45
CA ALA A 162 -6.17 -16.12 -31.10
C ALA A 162 -6.90 -15.56 -32.33
N ILE A 163 -7.54 -14.39 -32.21
CA ILE A 163 -8.19 -13.68 -33.33
C ILE A 163 -7.19 -13.37 -34.44
N GLU A 164 -6.01 -12.86 -34.09
CA GLU A 164 -4.93 -12.60 -35.06
C GLU A 164 -4.51 -13.85 -35.83
N THR A 165 -4.36 -14.97 -35.12
CA THR A 165 -3.96 -16.24 -35.71
C THR A 165 -5.04 -16.80 -36.63
N LEU A 166 -6.30 -16.85 -36.15
CA LEU A 166 -7.45 -17.31 -36.94
C LEU A 166 -7.65 -16.46 -38.20
N TYR A 167 -7.39 -15.15 -38.13
CA TYR A 167 -7.49 -14.29 -39.30
C TYR A 167 -6.42 -14.61 -40.35
N ARG A 168 -5.17 -14.84 -39.94
CA ARG A 168 -4.07 -15.18 -40.87
C ARG A 168 -4.28 -16.52 -41.57
N GLU A 169 -4.84 -17.49 -40.87
CA GLU A 169 -5.07 -18.84 -41.39
C GLU A 169 -6.20 -18.90 -42.44
N ARG A 170 -6.90 -17.79 -42.72
CA ARG A 170 -7.95 -17.72 -43.74
C ARG A 170 -7.47 -18.04 -45.16
N ASP A 171 -6.20 -17.78 -45.46
CA ASP A 171 -5.59 -18.08 -46.75
C ASP A 171 -5.44 -19.60 -46.95
N ASP A 172 -5.12 -20.33 -45.88
CA ASP A 172 -4.91 -21.78 -45.91
C ASP A 172 -6.19 -22.58 -45.61
N GLN A 173 -7.12 -22.00 -44.85
CA GLN A 173 -8.37 -22.65 -44.42
C GLN A 173 -9.59 -21.81 -44.79
N PRO A 174 -10.16 -22.02 -45.99
CA PRO A 174 -11.25 -21.19 -46.51
C PRO A 174 -12.50 -21.14 -45.61
N ALA A 175 -12.72 -22.15 -44.76
CA ALA A 175 -13.81 -22.16 -43.78
C ALA A 175 -13.76 -20.97 -42.80
N LEU A 176 -12.55 -20.47 -42.47
CA LEU A 176 -12.35 -19.32 -41.57
C LEU A 176 -12.83 -17.99 -42.18
N ASN A 177 -13.02 -17.91 -43.50
CA ASN A 177 -13.60 -16.71 -44.12
C ASN A 177 -15.05 -16.44 -43.67
N ARG A 178 -15.72 -17.45 -43.11
CA ARG A 178 -17.05 -17.30 -42.54
C ARG A 178 -17.04 -16.69 -41.14
N LEU A 179 -15.91 -16.68 -40.43
CA LEU A 179 -15.79 -16.20 -39.05
C LEU A 179 -15.21 -14.80 -39.00
N THR A 180 -16.00 -13.82 -38.60
CA THR A 180 -15.63 -12.39 -38.57
C THR A 180 -15.64 -11.87 -37.15
N PHE A 181 -14.67 -11.01 -36.82
CA PHE A 181 -14.59 -10.35 -35.52
C PHE A 181 -14.77 -8.84 -35.66
N VAL A 182 -15.49 -8.25 -34.71
CA VAL A 182 -15.64 -6.80 -34.55
C VAL A 182 -15.18 -6.44 -33.14
N LEU A 183 -14.22 -5.53 -33.00
CA LEU A 183 -13.68 -5.10 -31.71
C LEU A 183 -14.24 -3.74 -31.32
N LEU A 184 -14.86 -3.60 -30.16
CA LEU A 184 -15.39 -2.33 -29.66
C LEU A 184 -14.75 -1.98 -28.31
N GLY A 185 -14.41 -0.71 -28.13
CA GLY A 185 -13.63 -0.36 -26.95
C GLY A 185 -13.41 1.12 -26.72
N VAL A 186 -13.04 1.44 -25.48
CA VAL A 186 -12.56 2.78 -25.07
C VAL A 186 -11.03 2.70 -24.97
N MET A 187 -10.39 2.79 -26.12
CA MET A 187 -8.93 2.78 -26.25
C MET A 187 -8.50 3.38 -27.59
N THR A 188 -7.19 3.55 -27.79
CA THR A 188 -6.62 3.82 -29.11
C THR A 188 -5.72 2.65 -29.52
N PRO A 189 -5.47 2.41 -30.82
CA PRO A 189 -4.57 1.33 -31.25
C PRO A 189 -3.17 1.40 -30.62
N ASP A 190 -2.68 2.61 -30.30
CA ASP A 190 -1.39 2.82 -29.61
C ASP A 190 -1.31 2.25 -28.19
N MET A 191 -2.44 1.91 -27.58
CA MET A 191 -2.50 1.33 -26.24
C MET A 191 -2.35 -0.19 -26.23
N LEU A 192 -2.42 -0.83 -27.41
CA LEU A 192 -2.33 -2.27 -27.59
C LEU A 192 -0.87 -2.73 -27.74
N PRO A 193 -0.56 -4.01 -27.42
CA PRO A 193 0.76 -4.57 -27.68
C PRO A 193 1.17 -4.42 -29.16
N GLU A 194 2.44 -4.09 -29.43
CA GLU A 194 2.94 -3.74 -30.77
C GLU A 194 2.64 -4.78 -31.86
N LYS A 195 2.59 -6.08 -31.53
CA LYS A 195 2.19 -7.13 -32.48
C LYS A 195 0.70 -6.98 -32.87
N ILE A 196 -0.18 -6.82 -31.87
CA ILE A 196 -1.63 -6.69 -32.06
C ILE A 196 -1.99 -5.36 -32.70
N LYS A 197 -1.35 -4.26 -32.28
CA LYS A 197 -1.48 -2.95 -32.90
C LYS A 197 -1.23 -3.02 -34.41
N ARG A 198 -0.08 -3.57 -34.83
CA ARG A 198 0.26 -3.74 -36.25
C ARG A 198 -0.77 -4.58 -36.99
N PHE A 199 -1.22 -5.68 -36.38
CA PHE A 199 -2.25 -6.53 -36.97
C PHE A 199 -3.57 -5.80 -37.22
N ILE A 200 -4.12 -5.12 -36.20
CA ILE A 200 -5.39 -4.40 -36.27
C ILE A 200 -5.30 -3.22 -37.24
N VAL A 201 -4.22 -2.43 -37.20
CA VAL A 201 -4.06 -1.27 -38.08
C VAL A 201 -3.88 -1.69 -39.55
N THR A 202 -3.23 -2.81 -39.81
CA THR A 202 -2.96 -3.28 -41.19
C THR A 202 -4.16 -3.99 -41.82
N ASN A 203 -4.87 -4.81 -41.05
CA ASN A 203 -5.91 -5.70 -41.57
C ASN A 203 -7.34 -5.30 -41.17
N GLY A 204 -7.47 -4.47 -40.14
CA GLY A 204 -8.75 -4.03 -39.60
C GLY A 204 -9.25 -2.76 -40.27
N GLN A 205 -10.56 -2.70 -40.52
CA GLN A 205 -11.24 -1.48 -40.92
C GLN A 205 -11.65 -0.70 -39.67
N SER A 206 -11.10 0.51 -39.51
CA SER A 206 -11.54 1.46 -38.48
C SER A 206 -12.94 1.97 -38.83
N ILE A 207 -13.85 1.95 -37.87
CA ILE A 207 -15.17 2.57 -38.00
C ILE A 207 -15.23 3.74 -37.02
N ALA A 208 -15.30 4.95 -37.57
CA ALA A 208 -15.45 6.16 -36.76
C ALA A 208 -16.89 6.29 -36.25
N ILE A 209 -17.06 6.83 -35.05
CA ILE A 209 -18.38 7.13 -34.47
C ILE A 209 -18.35 8.55 -33.94
N ASP A 210 -19.17 9.40 -34.56
CA ASP A 210 -19.23 10.82 -34.28
C ASP A 210 -20.49 11.17 -33.47
N GLU A 211 -20.49 12.40 -32.93
CA GLU A 211 -21.67 12.99 -32.33
C GLU A 211 -22.84 13.09 -33.32
N PHE A 212 -24.05 13.23 -32.79
CA PHE A 212 -25.21 13.47 -33.63
C PHE A 212 -25.13 14.86 -34.27
N SER A 213 -25.20 14.91 -35.60
CA SER A 213 -25.45 16.17 -36.28
C SER A 213 -26.86 16.68 -35.93
N ARG A 214 -27.03 18.00 -35.86
CA ARG A 214 -28.35 18.60 -35.57
C ARG A 214 -29.46 18.09 -36.51
N PRO A 215 -29.22 17.90 -37.84
CA PRO A 215 -30.20 17.28 -38.73
C PRO A 215 -30.48 15.81 -38.41
N ALA A 216 -29.45 15.00 -38.12
CA ALA A 216 -29.65 13.59 -37.80
C ALA A 216 -30.42 13.40 -36.48
N ALA A 217 -30.26 14.33 -35.54
CA ALA A 217 -30.93 14.30 -34.24
C ALA A 217 -32.40 14.78 -34.26
N GLN A 218 -32.95 15.17 -35.42
CA GLN A 218 -34.35 15.60 -35.57
C GLN A 218 -35.35 14.56 -35.04
N LYS A 219 -35.00 13.28 -35.08
CA LYS A 219 -35.84 12.20 -34.55
C LYS A 219 -36.06 12.30 -33.03
N LEU A 220 -35.06 12.77 -32.28
CA LEU A 220 -35.20 13.00 -30.82
C LEU A 220 -36.05 14.23 -30.54
N GLU A 221 -35.85 15.29 -31.30
CA GLU A 221 -36.66 16.51 -31.25
C GLU A 221 -38.15 16.19 -31.48
N GLN A 222 -38.48 15.38 -32.49
CA GLN A 222 -39.86 14.97 -32.77
C GLN A 222 -40.52 14.24 -31.59
N HIS A 223 -39.75 13.45 -30.82
CA HIS A 223 -40.27 12.80 -29.62
C HIS A 223 -40.51 13.80 -28.49
N LEU A 224 -39.61 14.76 -28.28
CA LEU A 224 -39.84 15.85 -27.33
C LEU A 224 -41.03 16.70 -27.73
N GLU A 225 -41.20 17.01 -29.02
CA GLU A 225 -42.35 17.78 -29.55
C GLU A 225 -43.68 17.04 -29.32
N ALA A 226 -43.68 15.71 -29.44
CA ALA A 226 -44.86 14.89 -29.15
C ALA A 226 -45.26 14.90 -27.67
N ILE A 227 -44.31 15.19 -26.76
CA ILE A 227 -44.53 15.24 -25.30
C ILE A 227 -44.81 16.69 -24.85
N HIS A 228 -44.07 17.66 -25.40
CA HIS A 228 -44.12 19.09 -25.12
C HIS A 228 -44.50 19.87 -26.39
N ALA A 229 -45.79 19.85 -26.71
CA ALA A 229 -46.31 20.50 -27.91
C ALA A 229 -45.92 21.99 -27.98
N ASP A 230 -45.53 22.42 -29.18
CA ASP A 230 -45.09 23.77 -29.55
C ASP A 230 -43.77 24.24 -28.87
N LYS A 231 -43.09 23.35 -28.14
CA LYS A 231 -41.85 23.67 -27.40
C LYS A 231 -40.70 22.69 -27.60
N GLY A 232 -40.95 21.51 -28.15
CA GLY A 232 -39.95 20.46 -28.32
C GLY A 232 -38.74 20.92 -29.12
N ALA A 233 -38.96 21.68 -30.20
CA ALA A 233 -37.88 22.27 -30.99
C ALA A 233 -36.97 23.20 -30.17
N ALA A 234 -37.55 24.15 -29.43
CA ALA A 234 -36.80 25.11 -28.62
C ALA A 234 -36.04 24.43 -27.47
N ILE A 235 -36.69 23.48 -26.80
CA ILE A 235 -36.05 22.65 -25.76
C ILE A 235 -34.87 21.90 -26.35
N PHE A 236 -35.06 21.24 -27.50
CA PHE A 236 -34.02 20.44 -28.11
C PHE A 236 -32.85 21.29 -28.63
N ASP A 237 -33.11 22.50 -29.13
CA ASP A 237 -32.05 23.44 -29.51
C ASP A 237 -31.18 23.82 -28.30
N ARG A 238 -31.78 24.03 -27.13
CA ARG A 238 -31.03 24.28 -25.90
C ARG A 238 -30.27 23.06 -25.40
N VAL A 239 -30.87 21.87 -25.49
CA VAL A 239 -30.19 20.59 -25.21
C VAL A 239 -28.96 20.44 -26.12
N TYR A 240 -29.14 20.61 -27.42
CA TYR A 240 -28.09 20.48 -28.42
C TYR A 240 -26.98 21.53 -28.23
N TYR A 241 -27.34 22.77 -27.87
CA TYR A 241 -26.37 23.80 -27.52
C TYR A 241 -25.39 23.35 -26.44
N TRP A 242 -25.87 22.63 -25.41
CA TRP A 242 -25.04 22.15 -24.31
C TRP A 242 -24.30 20.86 -24.61
N THR A 243 -24.97 19.88 -25.24
CA THR A 243 -24.41 18.54 -25.45
C THR A 243 -23.62 18.42 -26.74
N HIS A 244 -23.82 19.34 -27.68
CA HIS A 244 -23.31 19.28 -29.06
C HIS A 244 -23.61 17.94 -29.75
N GLY A 245 -24.78 17.36 -29.46
CA GLY A 245 -25.18 16.07 -30.02
C GLY A 245 -24.45 14.85 -29.42
N HIS A 246 -23.72 15.00 -28.31
CA HIS A 246 -23.11 13.87 -27.62
C HIS A 246 -24.19 12.82 -27.28
N PRO A 247 -24.05 11.54 -27.69
CA PRO A 247 -25.14 10.59 -27.67
C PRO A 247 -25.78 10.37 -26.30
N TYR A 248 -24.98 10.00 -25.30
CA TYR A 248 -25.46 9.78 -23.94
C TYR A 248 -26.00 11.04 -23.28
N LEU A 249 -25.23 12.13 -23.24
CA LEU A 249 -25.67 13.40 -22.62
C LEU A 249 -26.97 13.90 -23.24
N THR A 250 -27.14 13.78 -24.56
CA THR A 250 -28.38 14.16 -25.27
C THR A 250 -29.55 13.27 -24.85
N GLN A 251 -29.37 11.94 -24.86
CA GLN A 251 -30.40 10.98 -24.42
C GLN A 251 -30.76 11.19 -22.95
N ARG A 252 -29.77 11.36 -22.07
CA ARG A 252 -29.94 11.60 -20.62
C ARG A 252 -30.73 12.85 -20.34
N LEU A 253 -30.41 13.95 -21.02
CA LEU A 253 -31.13 15.20 -20.82
C LEU A 253 -32.56 15.11 -21.38
N CYS A 254 -32.76 14.52 -22.56
CA CYS A 254 -34.10 14.27 -23.11
C CYS A 254 -34.94 13.35 -22.21
N GLN A 255 -34.32 12.33 -21.60
CA GLN A 255 -34.95 11.42 -20.65
C GLN A 255 -35.44 12.18 -19.43
N VAL A 256 -34.58 12.96 -18.77
CA VAL A 256 -34.93 13.72 -17.56
C VAL A 256 -36.01 14.77 -17.84
N ILE A 257 -35.90 15.48 -18.98
CA ILE A 257 -36.92 16.45 -19.42
C ILE A 257 -38.28 15.76 -19.58
N THR A 258 -38.30 14.59 -20.22
CA THR A 258 -39.53 13.80 -20.42
C THR A 258 -40.11 13.30 -19.09
N ASP A 259 -39.26 12.87 -18.15
CA ASP A 259 -39.69 12.36 -16.84
C ASP A 259 -40.32 13.45 -15.97
N ILE A 260 -39.72 14.66 -15.97
CA ILE A 260 -40.26 15.85 -15.30
C ILE A 260 -41.66 16.17 -15.85
N GLY A 261 -41.88 15.99 -17.15
CA GLY A 261 -43.17 16.16 -17.80
C GLY A 261 -43.54 17.62 -18.07
N ASP A 262 -44.83 17.89 -18.20
CA ASP A 262 -45.34 19.16 -18.75
C ASP A 262 -45.24 20.31 -17.73
N VAL A 263 -44.12 21.03 -17.80
CA VAL A 263 -43.83 22.25 -17.05
C VAL A 263 -43.49 23.39 -18.01
N HIS A 264 -43.40 24.63 -17.50
CA HIS A 264 -42.88 25.72 -18.32
C HIS A 264 -41.39 25.49 -18.60
N TRP A 265 -41.10 25.07 -19.84
CA TRP A 265 -39.75 24.95 -20.36
C TRP A 265 -39.33 26.22 -21.11
N ASP A 266 -38.17 26.74 -20.73
CA ASP A 266 -37.40 27.81 -21.35
C ASP A 266 -35.90 27.48 -21.22
N ASP A 267 -35.03 28.33 -21.79
CA ASP A 267 -33.57 28.14 -21.74
C ASP A 267 -33.05 28.03 -20.30
N GLU A 268 -33.59 28.85 -19.38
CA GLU A 268 -33.17 28.89 -17.98
C GLU A 268 -33.50 27.58 -17.25
N ARG A 269 -34.67 26.99 -17.52
CA ARG A 269 -35.05 25.71 -16.92
C ARG A 269 -34.16 24.58 -17.40
N VAL A 270 -33.84 24.53 -18.70
CA VAL A 270 -32.92 23.53 -19.25
C VAL A 270 -31.52 23.70 -18.64
N ASP A 271 -31.02 24.94 -18.53
CA ASP A 271 -29.74 25.25 -17.89
C ASP A 271 -29.72 24.80 -16.42
N ASN A 272 -30.79 25.06 -15.67
CA ASN A 272 -30.93 24.62 -14.28
C ASN A 272 -30.96 23.09 -14.17
N THR A 273 -31.59 22.39 -15.11
CA THR A 273 -31.54 20.92 -15.17
C THR A 273 -30.11 20.44 -15.43
N ILE A 274 -29.35 21.09 -16.30
CA ILE A 274 -27.94 20.76 -16.56
C ILE A 274 -27.08 21.02 -15.33
N GLN A 275 -27.29 22.15 -14.65
CA GLN A 275 -26.60 22.46 -13.40
C GLN A 275 -26.82 21.38 -12.36
N ALA A 276 -28.06 20.94 -12.17
CA ALA A 276 -28.40 19.88 -11.22
C ALA A 276 -27.86 18.50 -11.62
N LEU A 277 -27.84 18.17 -12.92
CA LEU A 277 -27.44 16.84 -13.40
C LEU A 277 -25.93 16.67 -13.59
N PHE A 278 -25.20 17.72 -14.00
CA PHE A 278 -23.82 17.57 -14.46
C PHE A 278 -22.83 18.49 -13.76
N LEU A 279 -23.25 19.68 -13.29
CA LEU A 279 -22.31 20.72 -12.86
C LEU A 279 -22.23 20.90 -11.34
N SER A 280 -23.21 20.41 -10.58
CA SER A 280 -23.12 20.40 -9.12
C SER A 280 -22.04 19.44 -8.63
N SER A 281 -21.35 19.76 -7.54
CA SER A 281 -20.30 18.89 -7.00
C SER A 281 -20.83 17.49 -6.62
N ALA A 282 -22.06 17.40 -6.13
CA ALA A 282 -22.71 16.12 -5.80
C ALA A 282 -23.05 15.30 -7.05
N SER A 283 -23.43 15.96 -8.16
CA SER A 283 -23.74 15.26 -9.40
C SER A 283 -22.50 14.80 -10.15
N GLN A 284 -21.41 15.57 -10.14
CA GLN A 284 -20.14 15.16 -10.76
C GLN A 284 -19.59 13.87 -10.14
N ILE A 285 -19.74 13.71 -8.83
CA ILE A 285 -19.34 12.50 -8.10
C ILE A 285 -20.22 11.28 -8.46
N ASN A 286 -21.41 11.48 -9.00
CA ASN A 286 -22.35 10.38 -9.26
C ASN A 286 -22.62 10.15 -10.76
N GLU A 287 -22.05 10.98 -11.63
CA GLU A 287 -22.31 10.91 -13.06
C GLU A 287 -21.27 10.03 -13.77
N PRO A 288 -21.64 8.80 -14.21
CA PRO A 288 -20.67 7.81 -14.69
C PRO A 288 -19.89 8.28 -15.91
N ASN A 289 -20.51 9.08 -16.79
CA ASN A 289 -19.86 9.61 -17.98
C ASN A 289 -18.69 10.55 -17.63
N ILE A 290 -18.91 11.45 -16.65
CA ILE A 290 -17.90 12.41 -16.20
C ILE A 290 -16.77 11.67 -15.47
N GLN A 291 -17.12 10.75 -14.56
CA GLN A 291 -16.13 9.96 -13.83
C GLN A 291 -15.25 9.11 -14.75
N ALA A 292 -15.84 8.49 -15.78
CA ALA A 292 -15.08 7.70 -16.74
C ALA A 292 -14.06 8.55 -17.50
N ALA A 293 -14.44 9.78 -17.90
CA ALA A 293 -13.56 10.72 -18.57
C ALA A 293 -12.41 11.19 -17.65
N GLU A 294 -12.74 11.55 -16.40
CA GLU A 294 -11.77 11.96 -15.37
C GLU A 294 -10.77 10.84 -15.08
N GLN A 295 -11.26 9.63 -14.83
CA GLN A 295 -10.41 8.49 -14.52
C GLN A 295 -9.47 8.12 -15.68
N LEU A 296 -9.89 8.27 -16.94
CA LEU A 296 -9.01 8.04 -18.10
C LEU A 296 -7.87 9.06 -18.16
N ILE A 297 -8.11 10.30 -17.73
CA ILE A 297 -7.07 11.33 -17.61
C ILE A 297 -6.14 11.00 -16.44
N ASP A 298 -6.70 10.65 -15.28
CA ASP A 298 -5.94 10.41 -14.04
C ASP A 298 -5.09 9.14 -14.07
N SER A 299 -5.61 8.06 -14.66
CA SER A 299 -4.87 6.82 -14.84
C SER A 299 -3.75 6.91 -15.88
N SER A 300 -3.55 8.08 -16.50
CA SER A 300 -2.56 8.25 -17.55
C SER A 300 -1.12 8.33 -17.01
N PRO A 301 -0.16 7.53 -17.54
CA PRO A 301 1.27 7.73 -17.25
C PRO A 301 1.81 9.09 -17.68
N HIS A 302 1.04 9.86 -18.47
CA HIS A 302 1.40 11.20 -18.94
C HIS A 302 0.38 12.25 -18.48
N GLN A 303 -0.31 12.04 -17.36
CA GLN A 303 -1.36 12.92 -16.82
C GLN A 303 -0.94 14.39 -16.84
N ARG A 304 0.24 14.75 -16.33
CA ARG A 304 0.72 16.15 -16.33
C ARG A 304 0.83 16.77 -17.73
N GLN A 305 1.23 15.98 -18.74
CA GLN A 305 1.32 16.46 -20.12
C GLN A 305 -0.07 16.55 -20.74
N LEU A 306 -0.97 15.61 -20.44
CA LEU A 306 -2.37 15.65 -20.85
C LEU A 306 -3.08 16.88 -20.30
N LEU A 307 -2.94 17.17 -19.00
CA LEU A 307 -3.55 18.34 -18.37
C LEU A 307 -3.03 19.65 -18.97
N LYS A 308 -1.73 19.73 -19.30
CA LYS A 308 -1.17 20.89 -20.02
C LYS A 308 -1.69 21.01 -21.44
N LEU A 309 -1.84 19.90 -22.16
CA LEU A 309 -2.42 19.89 -23.50
C LEU A 309 -3.89 20.34 -23.43
N TYR A 310 -4.66 19.80 -22.49
CA TYR A 310 -6.04 20.16 -22.27
C TYR A 310 -6.18 21.63 -21.87
N GLN A 311 -5.33 22.15 -20.97
CA GLN A 311 -5.29 23.58 -20.64
C GLN A 311 -5.06 24.45 -21.87
N ARG A 312 -4.21 24.03 -22.81
CA ARG A 312 -4.02 24.73 -24.09
C ARG A 312 -5.27 24.69 -24.95
N VAL A 313 -5.98 23.56 -25.02
CA VAL A 313 -7.25 23.46 -25.75
C VAL A 313 -8.31 24.37 -25.13
N LEU A 314 -8.42 24.37 -23.79
CA LEU A 314 -9.40 25.17 -23.04
C LEU A 314 -9.14 26.69 -23.16
N THR A 315 -7.88 27.12 -23.22
CA THR A 315 -7.50 28.55 -23.31
C THR A 315 -7.32 29.05 -24.74
N ASN A 316 -6.95 28.16 -25.66
CA ASN A 316 -6.58 28.49 -27.03
C ASN A 316 -7.18 27.45 -27.98
N ASN A 317 -8.37 27.73 -28.52
CA ASN A 317 -9.16 26.90 -29.44
C ASN A 317 -8.48 26.57 -30.80
N ARG A 318 -7.16 26.72 -30.91
CA ARG A 318 -6.36 26.51 -32.13
C ARG A 318 -5.17 25.57 -31.88
N VAL A 319 -5.42 24.45 -31.22
CA VAL A 319 -4.46 23.34 -31.16
C VAL A 319 -4.70 22.46 -32.40
N SER A 320 -3.74 22.42 -33.33
CA SER A 320 -3.85 21.55 -34.52
C SER A 320 -3.99 20.08 -34.10
N ASP A 321 -4.94 19.38 -34.70
CA ASP A 321 -5.11 17.94 -34.53
C ASP A 321 -4.00 17.21 -35.29
N ASP A 322 -3.22 16.42 -34.57
CA ASP A 322 -2.16 15.57 -35.08
C ASP A 322 -2.52 14.12 -34.75
N ASN A 323 -2.95 13.37 -35.77
CA ASN A 323 -3.39 11.99 -35.63
C ASN A 323 -2.25 11.03 -35.24
N ASP A 324 -0.99 11.41 -35.43
CA ASP A 324 0.16 10.61 -35.00
C ASP A 324 0.55 10.91 -33.55
N SER A 325 -0.02 11.96 -32.95
CA SER A 325 0.26 12.33 -31.57
C SER A 325 -0.47 11.42 -30.59
N GLN A 326 0.29 10.51 -29.97
CA GLN A 326 -0.20 9.65 -28.89
C GLN A 326 -0.88 10.45 -27.78
N LEU A 327 -0.31 11.61 -27.40
CA LEU A 327 -0.87 12.43 -26.33
C LEU A 327 -2.25 13.01 -26.72
N GLN A 328 -2.41 13.46 -27.97
CA GLN A 328 -3.69 13.97 -28.46
C GLN A 328 -4.72 12.86 -28.60
N ASN A 329 -4.35 11.70 -29.14
CA ASN A 329 -5.24 10.54 -29.26
C ASN A 329 -5.74 10.07 -27.88
N ARG A 330 -4.87 10.12 -26.87
CA ARG A 330 -5.23 9.81 -25.48
C ARG A 330 -6.16 10.85 -24.85
N LEU A 331 -6.04 12.12 -25.21
CA LEU A 331 -6.99 13.14 -24.79
C LEU A 331 -8.33 13.01 -25.53
N LYS A 332 -8.31 12.67 -26.83
CA LYS A 332 -9.53 12.42 -27.62
C LYS A 332 -10.33 11.24 -27.04
N ILE A 333 -9.66 10.14 -26.68
CA ILE A 333 -10.32 8.94 -26.15
C ILE A 333 -10.89 9.11 -24.74
N SER A 334 -10.39 10.08 -23.94
CA SER A 334 -11.02 10.41 -22.66
C SER A 334 -12.40 11.04 -22.84
N GLY A 335 -12.75 11.49 -24.06
CA GLY A 335 -14.04 12.09 -24.37
C GLY A 335 -14.10 13.60 -24.13
N VAL A 336 -13.15 14.18 -23.41
CA VAL A 336 -13.20 15.62 -23.05
C VAL A 336 -12.95 16.54 -24.25
N VAL A 337 -12.19 16.10 -25.24
CA VAL A 337 -11.92 16.85 -26.48
C VAL A 337 -12.33 16.08 -27.71
N THR A 338 -12.63 16.80 -28.78
CA THR A 338 -12.89 16.27 -30.12
C THR A 338 -12.10 17.06 -31.17
N SER A 339 -11.99 16.52 -32.38
CA SER A 339 -11.41 17.22 -33.53
C SER A 339 -12.52 17.86 -34.34
N GLU A 340 -12.41 19.15 -34.65
CA GLU A 340 -13.24 19.80 -35.65
C GLU A 340 -12.37 20.64 -36.58
N ASN A 341 -12.57 20.49 -37.89
CA ASN A 341 -11.85 21.24 -38.93
C ASN A 341 -10.32 21.18 -38.76
N GLY A 342 -9.79 20.03 -38.31
CA GLY A 342 -8.36 19.80 -38.10
C GLY A 342 -7.77 20.46 -36.85
N SER A 343 -8.60 20.89 -35.89
CA SER A 343 -8.16 21.43 -34.60
C SER A 343 -8.89 20.75 -33.43
N LEU A 344 -8.17 20.54 -32.34
CA LEU A 344 -8.73 20.08 -31.08
C LEU A 344 -9.52 21.20 -30.40
N ARG A 345 -10.69 20.81 -29.88
CA ARG A 345 -11.56 21.66 -29.07
C ARG A 345 -12.17 20.84 -27.93
N VAL A 346 -12.65 21.53 -26.89
CA VAL A 346 -13.47 20.88 -25.87
C VAL A 346 -14.73 20.33 -26.54
N ARG A 347 -15.11 19.10 -26.19
CA ARG A 347 -16.11 18.34 -26.96
C ARG A 347 -17.50 18.97 -26.92
N ASN A 348 -17.90 19.52 -25.77
CA ASN A 348 -19.15 20.25 -25.60
C ASN A 348 -19.09 21.17 -24.37
N LYS A 349 -20.15 21.95 -24.14
CA LYS A 349 -20.21 22.95 -23.06
C LYS A 349 -20.32 22.33 -21.67
N ILE A 350 -20.89 21.14 -21.56
CA ILE A 350 -20.94 20.41 -20.28
C ILE A 350 -19.51 20.06 -19.86
N TYR A 351 -18.73 19.46 -20.75
CA TYR A 351 -17.32 19.16 -20.46
C TYR A 351 -16.48 20.41 -20.22
N GLU A 352 -16.73 21.50 -20.93
CA GLU A 352 -16.06 22.79 -20.70
C GLU A 352 -16.34 23.35 -19.29
N ALA A 353 -17.58 23.19 -18.80
CA ALA A 353 -17.98 23.67 -17.49
C ALA A 353 -17.55 22.74 -16.35
N VAL A 354 -17.47 21.42 -16.59
CA VAL A 354 -17.01 20.44 -15.59
C VAL A 354 -15.49 20.45 -15.48
N PHE A 355 -14.79 20.34 -16.61
CA PHE A 355 -13.34 20.27 -16.68
C PHE A 355 -12.74 21.68 -16.85
N ASP A 356 -13.10 22.60 -15.97
CA ASP A 356 -12.70 24.00 -16.06
C ASP A 356 -11.27 24.27 -15.54
N GLN A 357 -10.91 25.55 -15.38
CA GLN A 357 -9.60 25.93 -14.81
C GLN A 357 -9.46 25.58 -13.32
N ALA A 358 -10.56 25.55 -12.56
CA ALA A 358 -10.54 25.17 -11.16
C ALA A 358 -10.25 23.67 -11.03
N TRP A 359 -10.92 22.85 -11.84
CA TRP A 359 -10.66 21.41 -11.96
C TRP A 359 -9.21 21.13 -12.36
N LEU A 360 -8.70 21.83 -13.38
CA LEU A 360 -7.29 21.72 -13.80
C LEU A 360 -6.32 22.01 -12.65
N THR A 361 -6.60 23.02 -11.83
CA THR A 361 -5.74 23.41 -10.70
C THR A 361 -5.79 22.35 -9.59
N ALA A 362 -6.97 21.79 -9.31
CA ALA A 362 -7.16 20.72 -8.33
C ALA A 362 -6.45 19.42 -8.74
N HIS A 363 -6.37 19.11 -10.03
CA HIS A 363 -5.79 17.87 -10.57
C HIS A 363 -4.32 18.00 -11.00
N GLN A 364 -3.66 19.15 -10.76
CA GLN A 364 -2.22 19.23 -11.02
C GLN A 364 -1.43 18.36 -10.02
N PRO A 365 -0.62 17.40 -10.48
CA PRO A 365 0.14 16.54 -9.58
C PRO A 365 1.16 17.37 -8.78
N THR A 366 1.00 17.39 -7.46
CA THR A 366 1.90 18.06 -6.52
C THR A 366 3.31 17.46 -6.64
N ASN A 367 4.30 18.27 -6.98
CA ASN A 367 5.65 17.79 -7.27
C ASN A 367 6.44 17.54 -5.99
N TRP A 368 6.06 16.50 -5.23
CA TRP A 368 6.66 16.10 -3.96
C TRP A 368 8.19 15.95 -4.03
N ASN A 369 8.74 15.52 -5.17
CA ASN A 369 10.18 15.41 -5.38
C ASN A 369 10.90 16.75 -5.24
N ARG A 370 10.27 17.86 -5.64
CA ARG A 370 10.83 19.21 -5.47
C ARG A 370 10.85 19.62 -4.00
N HIS A 371 9.77 19.35 -3.27
CA HIS A 371 9.69 19.65 -1.84
C HIS A 371 10.69 18.80 -1.04
N LEU A 372 10.79 17.51 -1.35
CA LEU A 372 11.73 16.58 -0.73
C LEU A 372 13.20 17.00 -0.96
N MET A 373 13.55 17.41 -2.19
CA MET A 373 14.90 17.93 -2.48
C MET A 373 15.20 19.21 -1.69
N ILE A 374 14.25 20.14 -1.58
CA ILE A 374 14.44 21.37 -0.79
C ILE A 374 14.63 21.03 0.69
N THR A 375 13.84 20.12 1.25
CA THR A 375 14.00 19.69 2.65
C THR A 375 15.33 18.99 2.89
N LEU A 376 15.79 18.15 1.96
CA LEU A 376 17.09 17.48 2.08
C LEU A 376 18.26 18.47 2.02
N ILE A 377 18.18 19.50 1.16
CA ILE A 377 19.19 20.56 1.10
C ILE A 377 19.21 21.36 2.40
N LEU A 378 18.05 21.71 2.97
CA LEU A 378 17.97 22.41 4.24
C LEU A 378 18.56 21.58 5.39
N LEU A 379 18.25 20.28 5.45
CA LEU A 379 18.83 19.36 6.44
C LEU A 379 20.35 19.24 6.28
N MET A 380 20.86 19.18 5.05
CA MET A 380 22.30 19.16 4.79
C MET A 380 22.99 20.43 5.29
N ILE A 381 22.41 21.61 5.07
CA ILE A 381 22.95 22.89 5.55
C ILE A 381 23.01 22.91 7.08
N VAL A 382 21.94 22.45 7.75
CA VAL A 382 21.90 22.35 9.23
C VAL A 382 22.95 21.38 9.74
N ALA A 383 23.12 20.22 9.09
CA ALA A 383 24.14 19.24 9.47
C ALA A 383 25.56 19.81 9.32
N ILE A 384 25.87 20.47 8.21
CA ILE A 384 27.18 21.13 7.99
C ILE A 384 27.42 22.21 9.06
N GLY A 385 26.40 23.03 9.38
CA GLY A 385 26.49 24.04 10.43
C GLY A 385 26.76 23.43 11.81
N ALA A 386 26.07 22.34 12.16
CA ALA A 386 26.27 21.63 13.41
C ALA A 386 27.67 21.00 13.50
N THR A 387 28.15 20.37 12.42
CA THR A 387 29.50 19.81 12.37
C THR A 387 30.55 20.91 12.50
N GLY A 388 30.39 22.04 11.81
CA GLY A 388 31.29 23.20 11.92
C GLY A 388 31.31 23.80 13.32
N PHE A 389 30.17 23.89 13.99
CA PHE A 389 30.09 24.35 15.38
C PHE A 389 30.78 23.39 16.35
N TYR A 390 30.57 22.08 16.17
CA TYR A 390 31.21 21.05 16.99
C TYR A 390 32.74 21.07 16.85
N THR A 391 33.27 21.16 15.61
CA THR A 391 34.72 21.22 15.38
C THR A 391 35.32 22.52 15.93
N TYR A 392 34.62 23.64 15.82
CA TYR A 392 35.03 24.90 16.43
C TYR A 392 35.14 24.79 17.96
N GLN A 393 34.15 24.19 18.61
CA GLN A 393 34.15 24.01 20.06
C GLN A 393 35.32 23.12 20.52
N GLN A 394 35.59 22.02 19.80
CA GLN A 394 36.72 21.15 20.10
C GLN A 394 38.08 21.86 19.94
N HIS A 395 38.23 22.68 18.89
CA HIS A 395 39.45 23.46 18.69
C HIS A 395 39.71 24.45 19.83
N GLN A 396 38.66 25.09 20.38
CA GLN A 396 38.81 26.01 21.51
C GLN A 396 39.27 25.29 22.79
N LYS A 397 38.72 24.10 23.06
CA LYS A 397 39.16 23.27 24.21
C LYS A 397 40.63 22.86 24.10
N ALA A 398 41.08 22.49 22.89
CA ALA A 398 42.48 22.10 22.66
C ALA A 398 43.46 23.26 22.88
N ILE A 399 43.10 24.48 22.48
CA ILE A 399 43.92 25.67 22.76
C ILE A 399 44.03 25.92 24.27
N ALA A 400 42.90 25.91 24.98
CA ALA A 400 42.88 26.14 26.43
C ALA A 400 43.67 25.08 27.20
N ALA A 401 43.60 23.80 26.76
CA ALA A 401 44.41 22.74 27.35
C ALA A 401 45.90 22.96 27.11
N GLN A 402 46.32 23.35 25.90
CA GLN A 402 47.72 23.63 25.62
C GLN A 402 48.25 24.81 26.44
N GLU A 403 47.45 25.86 26.62
CA GLU A 403 47.82 27.01 27.47
C GLU A 403 48.06 26.60 28.93
N LEU A 404 47.24 25.69 29.46
CA LEU A 404 47.44 25.15 30.82
C LEU A 404 48.67 24.25 30.93
N VAL A 405 48.98 23.46 29.89
CA VAL A 405 50.23 22.69 29.82
C VAL A 405 51.44 23.64 29.83
N ASP A 406 51.40 24.69 29.02
CA ASP A 406 52.47 25.68 28.93
C ASP A 406 52.64 26.44 30.27
N HIS A 407 51.54 26.80 30.94
CA HIS A 407 51.57 27.40 32.29
C HIS A 407 52.13 26.44 33.34
N PHE A 408 51.81 25.14 33.27
CA PHE A 408 52.38 24.15 34.18
C PHE A 408 53.92 24.09 34.05
N HIS A 409 54.45 24.03 32.83
CA HIS A 409 55.90 23.97 32.60
C HIS A 409 56.66 25.26 32.92
N THR A 410 55.96 26.41 32.92
CA THR A 410 56.56 27.72 33.19
C THR A 410 56.25 28.23 34.60
N ALA A 411 55.54 27.43 35.40
CA ALA A 411 55.18 27.76 36.76
C ALA A 411 56.42 27.99 37.62
N SER A 412 56.29 28.96 38.53
CA SER A 412 57.36 29.36 39.45
C SER A 412 57.05 29.00 40.90
N SER A 413 55.88 28.42 41.16
CA SER A 413 55.46 27.94 42.47
C SER A 413 54.53 26.71 42.38
N PRO A 414 54.50 25.84 43.41
CA PRO A 414 53.59 24.70 43.50
C PRO A 414 52.10 25.06 43.34
N GLU A 415 51.69 26.24 43.79
CA GLU A 415 50.32 26.73 43.66
C GLU A 415 49.93 26.95 42.18
N GLN A 416 50.84 27.47 41.36
CA GLN A 416 50.62 27.68 39.92
C GLN A 416 50.57 26.35 39.15
N GLU A 417 51.39 25.38 39.55
CA GLU A 417 51.37 24.02 39.00
C GLU A 417 50.05 23.31 39.34
N ILE A 418 49.55 23.44 40.58
CA ILE A 418 48.24 22.89 40.97
C ILE A 418 47.10 23.52 40.17
N ALA A 419 47.09 24.85 40.02
CA ALA A 419 46.05 25.55 39.26
C ALA A 419 45.99 25.07 37.81
N SER A 420 47.16 24.86 37.20
CA SER A 420 47.28 24.38 35.83
C SER A 420 46.76 22.94 35.69
N LEU A 421 47.12 22.05 36.61
CA LEU A 421 46.61 20.68 36.65
C LEU A 421 45.10 20.62 36.90
N ALA A 422 44.58 21.41 37.84
CA ALA A 422 43.15 21.49 38.13
C ALA A 422 42.35 22.02 36.93
N GLY A 423 42.89 23.00 36.21
CA GLY A 423 42.33 23.49 34.94
C GLY A 423 42.21 22.38 33.90
N LEU A 424 43.24 21.55 33.75
CA LEU A 424 43.23 20.42 32.81
C LEU A 424 42.23 19.33 33.20
N PHE A 425 42.10 19.01 34.49
CA PHE A 425 41.08 18.08 34.98
C PHE A 425 39.65 18.59 34.75
N ASN A 426 39.44 19.91 34.80
CA ASN A 426 38.14 20.51 34.52
C ASN A 426 37.83 20.61 33.01
N LEU A 427 38.83 20.44 32.15
CA LEU A 427 38.68 20.38 30.69
C LEU A 427 38.36 18.95 30.25
N SER A 428 37.07 18.69 29.98
CA SER A 428 36.58 17.40 29.47
C SER A 428 37.47 16.83 28.37
N GLY A 429 37.98 15.60 28.56
CA GLY A 429 38.83 14.91 27.59
C GLY A 429 40.34 15.16 27.72
N HIS A 430 40.79 15.93 28.71
CA HIS A 430 42.22 16.23 28.95
C HIS A 430 42.73 15.73 30.32
N GLU A 431 41.93 14.92 31.03
CA GLU A 431 42.29 14.32 32.33
C GLU A 431 43.56 13.46 32.23
N SER A 432 43.69 12.67 31.16
CA SER A 432 44.90 11.86 30.92
C SER A 432 46.15 12.71 30.77
N LYS A 433 46.05 13.90 30.15
CA LYS A 433 47.21 14.81 30.02
C LYS A 433 47.59 15.41 31.38
N ALA A 434 46.63 15.74 32.23
CA ALA A 434 46.90 16.16 33.60
C ALA A 434 47.59 15.06 34.42
N LYS A 435 47.15 13.80 34.27
CA LYS A 435 47.78 12.64 34.91
C LYS A 435 49.20 12.39 34.38
N GLU A 436 49.43 12.53 33.07
CA GLU A 436 50.75 12.41 32.44
C GLU A 436 51.73 13.44 33.00
N LEU A 437 51.34 14.72 33.04
CA LEU A 437 52.16 15.79 33.63
C LEU A 437 52.55 15.47 35.08
N PHE A 438 51.59 14.97 35.88
CA PHE A 438 51.83 14.72 37.30
C PHE A 438 52.66 13.44 37.57
N TYR A 439 52.30 12.31 36.94
CA TYR A 439 52.90 11.00 37.25
C TYR A 439 54.14 10.67 36.43
N GLN A 440 54.27 11.19 35.20
CA GLN A 440 55.35 10.84 34.29
C GLN A 440 56.41 11.93 34.16
N GLU A 441 56.03 13.20 34.28
CA GLU A 441 56.97 14.31 34.07
C GLU A 441 57.59 14.86 35.37
N LEU A 442 56.94 14.67 36.52
CA LEU A 442 57.49 15.03 37.82
C LEU A 442 58.19 13.85 38.49
N SER A 443 59.34 14.12 39.10
CA SER A 443 59.99 13.17 40.00
C SER A 443 59.20 12.99 41.31
N PRO A 444 59.44 11.89 42.06
CA PRO A 444 58.76 11.67 43.33
C PRO A 444 58.95 12.80 44.37
N GLU A 445 60.11 13.46 44.34
CA GLU A 445 60.39 14.61 45.22
C GLU A 445 59.58 15.85 44.80
N GLU A 446 59.47 16.10 43.49
CA GLU A 446 58.65 17.19 42.94
C GLU A 446 57.15 16.95 43.17
N GLN A 447 56.68 15.71 43.05
CA GLN A 447 55.30 15.31 43.38
C GLN A 447 54.96 15.57 44.85
N LEU A 448 55.92 15.39 45.76
CA LEU A 448 55.75 15.69 47.19
C LEU A 448 55.77 17.19 47.46
N ASN A 449 56.75 17.90 46.89
CA ASN A 449 56.91 19.35 47.02
C ASN A 449 55.70 20.11 46.47
N LEU A 450 54.99 19.52 45.51
CA LEU A 450 53.71 20.04 45.01
C LEU A 450 52.64 20.20 46.09
N PHE A 451 52.75 19.51 47.22
CA PHE A 451 51.83 19.63 48.34
C PHE A 451 52.43 20.34 49.55
N ASP A 452 53.67 20.84 49.46
CA ASP A 452 54.29 21.71 50.46
C ASP A 452 53.94 23.18 50.18
N LEU A 453 52.68 23.54 50.45
CA LEU A 453 52.10 24.82 50.07
C LEU A 453 52.40 25.92 51.09
N SER A 454 52.89 27.06 50.60
CA SER A 454 53.20 28.23 51.44
C SER A 454 51.93 28.99 51.86
N SER A 455 50.85 28.88 51.07
CA SER A 455 49.54 29.51 51.35
C SER A 455 48.40 28.60 50.85
N PRO A 456 48.05 27.53 51.60
CA PRO A 456 47.07 26.52 51.19
C PRO A 456 45.68 27.08 50.84
N GLU A 457 45.27 28.19 51.46
CA GLU A 457 44.00 28.85 51.23
C GLU A 457 43.81 29.38 49.79
N ASN A 458 44.91 29.64 49.06
CA ASN A 458 44.84 30.19 47.70
C ASN A 458 44.46 29.16 46.63
N VAL A 459 44.48 27.87 46.97
CA VAL A 459 44.36 26.74 46.02
C VAL A 459 43.19 25.80 46.41
N GLY A 460 42.32 26.23 47.33
CA GLY A 460 41.37 25.37 48.05
C GLY A 460 40.47 24.47 47.18
N GLU A 461 39.77 25.02 46.18
CA GLU A 461 38.89 24.22 45.29
C GLU A 461 39.68 23.40 44.24
N GLU A 462 40.83 23.90 43.82
CA GLU A 462 41.73 23.24 42.87
C GLU A 462 42.38 22.01 43.51
N LEU A 463 42.66 22.06 44.81
CA LEU A 463 43.12 20.92 45.61
C LEU A 463 42.07 19.80 45.70
N ASP A 464 40.78 20.09 45.85
CA ASP A 464 39.72 19.06 45.87
C ASP A 464 39.59 18.36 44.50
N THR A 465 39.60 19.15 43.43
CA THR A 465 39.55 18.66 42.03
C THR A 465 40.75 17.80 41.69
N LYS A 466 41.97 18.25 42.03
CA LYS A 466 43.21 17.51 41.83
C LYS A 466 43.23 16.21 42.65
N LYS A 467 42.84 16.26 43.92
CA LYS A 467 42.85 15.09 44.81
C LYS A 467 41.96 13.99 44.25
N LYS A 468 40.68 14.28 44.00
CA LYS A 468 39.72 13.27 43.51
C LYS A 468 40.21 12.52 42.27
N ASN A 469 40.93 13.20 41.38
CA ASN A 469 41.37 12.63 40.11
C ASN A 469 42.79 12.01 40.16
N LEU A 470 43.62 12.37 41.15
CA LEU A 470 44.96 11.81 41.32
C LEU A 470 45.00 10.66 42.32
N TYR A 471 44.34 10.75 43.49
CA TYR A 471 44.51 9.71 44.53
C TYR A 471 43.81 8.38 44.21
N ARG A 472 42.93 8.37 43.19
CA ARG A 472 42.20 7.21 42.70
C ARG A 472 42.91 6.47 41.56
N ASP A 473 44.08 6.96 41.17
CA ASP A 473 44.83 6.50 40.01
C ASP A 473 45.61 5.19 40.29
N ASP A 474 45.80 4.38 39.25
CA ASP A 474 46.47 3.06 39.30
C ASP A 474 47.97 3.15 39.63
N HIS A 475 48.59 4.32 39.47
CA HIS A 475 49.99 4.55 39.84
C HIS A 475 50.23 4.52 41.37
N LEU A 476 49.17 4.57 42.19
CA LEU A 476 49.26 4.63 43.67
C LEU A 476 49.25 3.27 44.35
N ILE A 477 49.92 2.26 43.80
CA ILE A 477 50.11 0.94 44.45
C ILE A 477 50.76 1.07 45.85
N ASN A 478 50.48 0.12 46.75
CA ASN A 478 50.97 0.16 48.14
C ASN A 478 52.51 -0.02 48.22
N ASN A 479 53.23 1.09 48.42
CA ASN A 479 54.67 1.14 48.69
C ASN A 479 55.02 2.40 49.51
N ASP A 480 56.24 2.48 50.03
CA ASP A 480 56.66 3.59 50.91
C ASP A 480 56.56 4.97 50.25
N GLN A 481 56.89 5.07 48.95
CA GLN A 481 56.85 6.31 48.19
C GLN A 481 55.41 6.82 48.02
N ASN A 482 54.52 5.97 47.53
CA ASN A 482 53.11 6.30 47.29
C ASN A 482 52.36 6.56 48.60
N ASN A 483 52.69 5.83 49.67
CA ASN A 483 52.13 6.08 50.99
C ASN A 483 52.60 7.42 51.58
N THR A 484 53.82 7.84 51.27
CA THR A 484 54.33 9.17 51.63
C THR A 484 53.63 10.25 50.81
N LEU A 485 53.39 10.02 49.51
CA LEU A 485 52.66 10.92 48.63
C LEU A 485 51.20 11.11 49.06
N LEU A 486 50.49 10.02 49.36
CA LEU A 486 49.12 10.07 49.91
C LEU A 486 49.06 10.87 51.21
N ARG A 487 50.08 10.75 52.08
CA ARG A 487 50.17 11.54 53.31
C ARG A 487 50.41 13.02 53.01
N ALA A 488 51.32 13.34 52.09
CA ALA A 488 51.57 14.72 51.65
C ALA A 488 50.31 15.36 51.05
N MET A 489 49.50 14.61 50.28
CA MET A 489 48.23 15.09 49.72
C MET A 489 47.21 15.52 50.79
N THR A 490 47.30 14.98 52.00
CA THR A 490 46.44 15.32 53.14
C THR A 490 46.96 16.46 54.02
N GLU A 491 48.27 16.70 54.09
CA GLU A 491 48.87 17.69 55.00
C GLU A 491 48.29 19.11 54.82
N PRO A 492 48.10 19.64 53.60
CA PRO A 492 47.48 20.95 53.40
C PRO A 492 46.05 21.07 53.96
N LEU A 493 45.32 19.96 54.14
CA LEU A 493 43.95 19.97 54.69
C LEU A 493 43.95 20.29 56.19
N ASN A 494 45.04 19.98 56.90
CA ASN A 494 45.17 20.25 58.32
C ASN A 494 45.22 21.75 58.65
N TYR A 495 45.59 22.59 57.67
CA TYR A 495 45.81 24.03 57.84
C TYR A 495 44.64 24.90 57.35
N LEU A 496 43.62 24.33 56.71
CA LEU A 496 42.43 25.05 56.20
C LEU A 496 41.38 25.25 57.32
N GLU A 497 41.73 26.04 58.34
CA GLU A 497 40.94 26.22 59.58
C GLU A 497 39.56 26.91 59.38
N TYR A 498 39.27 27.46 58.19
CA TYR A 498 38.03 28.20 57.89
C TYR A 498 37.14 27.63 56.76
N SER A 499 37.49 26.48 56.18
CA SER A 499 36.66 25.85 55.13
C SER A 499 36.53 24.34 55.30
N HIS A 500 36.35 23.85 56.53
CA HIS A 500 35.92 22.47 56.77
C HIS A 500 34.52 22.26 56.20
N THR A 501 34.44 21.98 54.90
CA THR A 501 33.27 21.34 54.33
C THR A 501 33.25 19.90 54.81
N LEU A 502 32.06 19.32 55.00
CA LEU A 502 31.92 17.91 55.39
C LEU A 502 32.79 16.99 54.52
N ARG A 503 32.92 17.35 53.23
CA ARG A 503 33.69 16.66 52.20
C ARG A 503 35.21 16.66 52.42
N SER A 504 35.82 17.74 52.92
CA SER A 504 37.28 17.74 53.17
C SER A 504 37.66 16.89 54.37
N VAL A 505 36.78 16.81 55.38
CA VAL A 505 36.94 15.95 56.57
C VAL A 505 36.75 14.48 56.21
N GLU A 506 35.76 14.18 55.37
CA GLU A 506 35.54 12.83 54.83
C GLU A 506 36.76 12.34 54.04
N LEU A 507 37.29 13.14 53.11
CA LEU A 507 38.46 12.80 52.32
C LEU A 507 39.72 12.55 53.17
N GLU A 508 39.97 13.41 54.16
CA GLU A 508 41.10 13.22 55.08
C GLU A 508 40.95 11.92 55.88
N LEU A 509 39.74 11.63 56.35
CA LEU A 509 39.44 10.40 57.08
C LEU A 509 39.58 9.17 56.18
N GLU A 510 39.12 9.24 54.92
CA GLU A 510 39.28 8.19 53.92
C GLU A 510 40.76 7.83 53.74
N ILE A 511 41.61 8.81 53.41
CA ILE A 511 43.04 8.58 53.15
C ILE A 511 43.76 8.09 54.42
N LYS A 512 43.41 8.61 55.60
CA LYS A 512 43.96 8.11 56.88
C LYS A 512 43.61 6.65 57.14
N GLN A 513 42.36 6.24 56.90
CA GLN A 513 41.99 4.83 57.04
C GLN A 513 42.62 3.96 55.95
N TRP A 514 42.78 4.47 54.73
CA TRP A 514 43.47 3.78 53.65
C TRP A 514 44.94 3.50 54.01
N LEU A 515 45.68 4.54 54.44
CA LEU A 515 47.06 4.43 54.90
C LEU A 515 47.21 3.49 56.10
N ARG A 516 46.27 3.53 57.04
CA ARG A 516 46.25 2.60 58.18
C ARG A 516 46.10 1.15 57.73
N GLY A 517 45.22 0.88 56.76
CA GLY A 517 45.07 -0.45 56.18
C GLY A 517 46.38 -0.94 55.55
N ARG A 518 47.03 -0.06 54.77
CA ARG A 518 48.32 -0.36 54.11
C ARG A 518 49.45 -0.64 55.10
N GLU A 519 49.55 0.14 56.18
CA GLU A 519 50.55 -0.06 57.24
C GLU A 519 50.38 -1.41 57.95
N ILE A 520 49.14 -1.77 58.31
CA ILE A 520 48.84 -3.07 58.96
C ILE A 520 49.16 -4.23 58.01
N TYR A 521 48.85 -4.08 56.72
CA TYR A 521 49.17 -5.06 55.69
C TYR A 521 50.69 -5.28 55.55
N LEU A 522 51.47 -4.20 55.44
CA LEU A 522 52.95 -4.27 55.29
C LEU A 522 53.65 -4.86 56.52
N THR A 523 53.12 -4.62 57.72
CA THR A 523 53.68 -5.15 58.97
C THR A 523 53.25 -6.60 59.28
N GLN A 524 52.48 -7.23 58.39
CA GLN A 524 51.85 -8.56 58.58
C GLN A 524 51.10 -8.67 59.93
N GLY A 525 50.47 -7.57 60.35
CA GLY A 525 49.70 -7.51 61.59
C GLY A 525 48.40 -8.32 61.52
N GLU A 526 47.45 -8.03 62.42
CA GLU A 526 46.11 -8.61 62.34
C GLU A 526 45.40 -8.13 61.06
N LEU A 527 45.52 -8.87 59.95
CA LEU A 527 44.96 -8.52 58.62
C LEU A 527 43.45 -8.20 58.65
N SER A 528 42.72 -8.72 59.63
CA SER A 528 41.30 -8.37 59.87
C SER A 528 41.11 -6.89 60.25
N GLN A 529 42.08 -6.29 60.94
CA GLN A 529 42.07 -4.85 61.24
C GLN A 529 42.38 -4.00 60.01
N ALA A 530 43.22 -4.50 59.08
CA ALA A 530 43.46 -3.84 57.80
C ALA A 530 42.18 -3.81 56.96
N ILE A 531 41.46 -4.93 56.87
CA ILE A 531 40.15 -5.00 56.21
C ILE A 531 39.16 -4.02 56.84
N GLN A 532 39.08 -3.93 58.17
CA GLN A 532 38.20 -2.97 58.85
C GLN A 532 38.56 -1.52 58.52
N ALA A 533 39.85 -1.20 58.36
CA ALA A 533 40.30 0.12 57.95
C ALA A 533 39.85 0.42 56.50
N TYR A 534 40.05 -0.51 55.56
CA TYR A 534 39.55 -0.37 54.19
C TYR A 534 38.02 -0.28 54.11
N ASP A 535 37.27 -1.08 54.88
CA ASP A 535 35.81 -1.01 54.96
C ASP A 535 35.34 0.37 55.43
N THR A 536 36.08 0.97 56.38
CA THR A 536 35.79 2.31 56.86
C THR A 536 36.05 3.36 55.77
N ALA A 537 37.15 3.24 55.03
CA ALA A 537 37.46 4.12 53.91
C ALA A 537 36.45 3.98 52.76
N ILE A 538 36.07 2.75 52.40
CA ILE A 538 35.09 2.46 51.33
C ILE A 538 33.71 3.02 51.66
N ARG A 539 33.31 3.00 52.95
CA ARG A 539 32.04 3.62 53.36
C ARG A 539 32.06 5.14 53.20
N ILE A 540 33.24 5.76 53.18
CA ILE A 540 33.39 7.19 52.96
C ILE A 540 33.39 7.48 51.44
N ASP A 541 34.13 6.69 50.66
CA ASP A 541 34.19 6.80 49.20
C ASP A 541 34.18 5.43 48.52
N GLU A 542 33.00 5.03 48.05
CA GLU A 542 32.81 3.77 47.33
C GLU A 542 33.34 3.82 45.87
N ASN A 543 33.80 4.98 45.41
CA ASN A 543 34.27 5.17 44.03
C ASN A 543 35.80 5.25 43.92
N ASN A 544 36.54 4.87 44.96
CA ASN A 544 38.00 4.79 44.92
C ASN A 544 38.44 3.35 44.62
N PRO A 545 38.90 3.04 43.38
CA PRO A 545 39.32 1.69 42.99
C PRO A 545 40.48 1.16 43.83
N GLY A 546 41.41 2.03 44.27
CA GLY A 546 42.58 1.62 45.05
C GLY A 546 42.24 1.01 46.42
N LEU A 547 41.10 1.39 47.02
CA LEU A 547 40.62 0.80 48.27
C LEU A 547 40.21 -0.66 48.10
N TYR A 548 39.48 -0.96 47.01
CA TYR A 548 39.07 -2.31 46.67
C TYR A 548 40.29 -3.14 46.27
N PHE A 549 41.23 -2.57 45.52
CA PHE A 549 42.47 -3.25 45.14
C PHE A 549 43.30 -3.67 46.35
N ASP A 550 43.56 -2.75 47.29
CA ASP A 550 44.35 -3.07 48.49
C ASP A 550 43.62 -4.01 49.46
N ARG A 551 42.28 -3.92 49.54
CA ARG A 551 41.46 -4.87 50.31
C ARG A 551 41.47 -6.26 49.65
N ALA A 552 41.46 -6.34 48.31
CA ALA A 552 41.60 -7.60 47.58
C ALA A 552 42.93 -8.28 47.87
N LEU A 553 44.04 -7.54 47.83
CA LEU A 553 45.37 -8.05 48.22
C LEU A 553 45.39 -8.56 49.67
N THR A 554 44.65 -7.89 50.55
CA THR A 554 44.53 -8.28 51.97
C THR A 554 43.67 -9.53 52.15
N TYR A 555 42.59 -9.69 51.39
CA TYR A 555 41.81 -10.94 51.36
C TYR A 555 42.60 -12.11 50.79
N ALA A 556 43.39 -11.87 49.74
CA ALA A 556 44.29 -12.87 49.16
C ALA A 556 45.31 -13.37 50.20
N ALA A 557 45.92 -12.45 50.95
CA ALA A 557 46.82 -12.78 52.06
C ALA A 557 46.13 -13.54 53.22
N GLN A 558 44.80 -13.49 53.33
CA GLN A 558 43.98 -14.30 54.25
C GLN A 558 43.46 -15.62 53.63
N GLU A 559 43.93 -15.99 52.44
CA GLU A 559 43.46 -17.15 51.65
C GLU A 559 41.96 -17.09 51.30
N LYS A 560 41.37 -15.88 51.28
CA LYS A 560 39.95 -15.62 50.93
C LYS A 560 39.81 -15.24 49.46
N SER A 561 40.17 -16.17 48.57
CA SER A 561 40.32 -15.92 47.13
C SER A 561 39.06 -15.40 46.43
N GLU A 562 37.87 -15.87 46.79
CA GLU A 562 36.61 -15.41 46.17
C GLU A 562 36.30 -13.93 46.48
N LEU A 563 36.55 -13.50 47.72
CA LEU A 563 36.36 -12.10 48.12
C LEU A 563 37.39 -11.18 47.46
N ALA A 564 38.63 -11.65 47.32
CA ALA A 564 39.67 -10.91 46.60
C ALA A 564 39.31 -10.72 45.12
N LEU A 565 38.85 -11.78 44.44
CA LEU A 565 38.44 -11.69 43.03
C LEU A 565 37.22 -10.77 42.84
N ALA A 566 36.28 -10.75 43.78
CA ALA A 566 35.13 -9.85 43.75
C ALA A 566 35.55 -8.37 43.88
N ASP A 567 36.49 -8.07 44.78
CA ASP A 567 37.03 -6.71 44.92
C ASP A 567 37.87 -6.28 43.70
N PHE A 568 38.61 -7.19 43.07
CA PHE A 568 39.27 -6.89 41.79
C PHE A 568 38.30 -6.57 40.65
N ILE A 569 37.17 -7.28 40.57
CA ILE A 569 36.10 -6.91 39.62
C ILE A 569 35.57 -5.51 39.91
N THR A 570 35.36 -5.19 41.18
CA THR A 570 34.88 -3.87 41.59
C THR A 570 35.89 -2.79 41.20
N THR A 571 37.18 -3.05 41.43
CA THR A 571 38.30 -2.17 41.02
C THR A 571 38.22 -1.87 39.51
N LEU A 572 38.14 -2.90 38.66
CA LEU A 572 38.02 -2.72 37.19
C LEU A 572 36.73 -2.03 36.74
N SER A 573 35.64 -2.21 37.47
CA SER A 573 34.38 -1.55 37.13
C SER A 573 34.40 -0.05 37.44
N LEU A 574 35.27 0.36 38.37
CA LEU A 574 35.48 1.75 38.75
C LEU A 574 36.53 2.43 37.87
N ASP A 575 37.64 1.76 37.56
CA ASP A 575 38.70 2.28 36.69
C ASP A 575 39.46 1.13 36.01
N ASP A 576 39.48 1.12 34.67
CA ASP A 576 40.14 0.08 33.87
C ASP A 576 41.66 0.21 33.83
N GLY A 577 42.23 1.34 34.29
CA GLY A 577 43.68 1.52 34.45
C GLY A 577 44.34 0.46 35.35
N TRP A 578 43.62 -0.05 36.34
CA TRP A 578 44.12 -1.07 37.28
C TRP A 578 44.30 -2.47 36.68
N GLN A 579 43.96 -2.67 35.40
CA GLN A 579 44.03 -3.96 34.72
C GLN A 579 45.41 -4.63 34.84
N GLU A 580 46.50 -3.89 34.63
CA GLU A 580 47.85 -4.45 34.73
C GLU A 580 48.19 -4.86 36.17
N SER A 581 47.89 -4.00 37.15
CA SER A 581 48.14 -4.28 38.57
C SER A 581 47.37 -5.51 39.05
N ILE A 582 46.11 -5.67 38.63
CA ILE A 582 45.26 -6.81 38.95
C ILE A 582 45.78 -8.08 38.28
N GLN A 583 46.17 -8.00 37.01
CA GLN A 583 46.76 -9.13 36.29
C GLN A 583 48.00 -9.65 37.02
N GLN A 584 48.89 -8.74 37.44
CA GLN A 584 50.10 -9.10 38.19
C GLN A 584 49.76 -9.71 39.55
N ALA A 585 48.79 -9.15 40.29
CA ALA A 585 48.36 -9.68 41.57
C ALA A 585 47.82 -11.13 41.46
N VAL A 586 46.99 -11.40 40.46
CA VAL A 586 46.44 -12.75 40.22
C VAL A 586 47.51 -13.74 39.76
N LEU A 587 48.47 -13.31 38.93
CA LEU A 587 49.55 -14.18 38.45
C LEU A 587 50.56 -14.56 39.56
N ASN A 588 50.76 -13.67 40.54
CA ASN A 588 51.72 -13.86 41.61
C ASN A 588 51.17 -14.68 42.80
N ASP A 589 49.85 -14.93 42.85
CA ASP A 589 49.20 -15.75 43.88
C ASP A 589 48.58 -17.02 43.26
N PRO A 590 49.19 -18.21 43.49
CA PRO A 590 48.68 -19.47 42.95
C PRO A 590 47.25 -19.79 43.36
N ASN A 591 46.83 -19.39 44.57
CA ASN A 591 45.52 -19.70 45.12
C ASN A 591 44.43 -18.84 44.47
N LEU A 592 44.75 -17.58 44.16
CA LEU A 592 43.89 -16.71 43.33
C LEU A 592 43.79 -17.23 41.90
N TYR A 593 44.91 -17.60 41.29
CA TYR A 593 44.95 -18.12 39.92
C TYR A 593 44.10 -19.39 39.77
N GLU A 594 44.24 -20.35 40.70
CA GLU A 594 43.43 -21.58 40.69
C GLU A 594 41.95 -21.30 40.93
N THR A 595 41.61 -20.43 41.90
CA THR A 595 40.22 -20.07 42.22
C THR A 595 39.54 -19.37 41.04
N LEU A 596 40.26 -18.48 40.35
CA LEU A 596 39.78 -17.78 39.16
C LEU A 596 39.39 -18.77 38.06
N TRP A 597 40.28 -19.70 37.73
CA TRP A 597 40.04 -20.66 36.65
C TRP A 597 39.05 -21.77 37.02
N ALA A 598 38.99 -22.16 38.30
CA ALA A 598 37.94 -23.05 38.80
C ALA A 598 36.52 -22.43 38.65
N ASN A 599 36.44 -21.10 38.68
CA ASN A 599 35.19 -20.34 38.60
C ASN A 599 35.15 -19.37 37.41
N ALA A 600 35.76 -19.73 36.27
CA ALA A 600 35.96 -18.83 35.12
C ALA A 600 34.66 -18.16 34.60
N ASN A 601 33.51 -18.81 34.74
CA ASN A 601 32.22 -18.24 34.35
C ASN A 601 31.74 -17.11 35.27
N ALA A 602 32.07 -17.14 36.55
CA ALA A 602 31.69 -16.10 37.52
C ALA A 602 32.57 -14.85 37.39
N TYR A 603 33.82 -15.01 36.95
CA TYR A 603 34.84 -13.95 36.91
C TYR A 603 35.28 -13.61 35.48
N ARG A 604 34.35 -13.60 34.52
CA ARG A 604 34.66 -13.45 33.09
C ARG A 604 35.45 -12.18 32.73
N SER A 605 35.21 -11.09 33.45
CA SER A 605 35.94 -9.82 33.29
C SER A 605 37.44 -9.97 33.58
N LEU A 606 37.82 -10.86 34.51
CA LEU A 606 39.21 -11.12 34.88
C LEU A 606 39.86 -12.20 33.98
N THR A 607 39.09 -13.21 33.55
CA THR A 607 39.64 -14.31 32.72
C THR A 607 40.16 -13.85 31.35
N GLY A 608 39.67 -12.72 30.82
CA GLY A 608 40.17 -12.16 29.56
C GLY A 608 41.56 -11.52 29.66
N MET A 609 42.02 -11.24 30.88
CA MET A 609 43.26 -10.52 31.15
C MET A 609 44.39 -11.47 31.60
N VAL A 610 44.07 -12.65 32.12
CA VAL A 610 45.03 -13.62 32.66
C VAL A 610 45.18 -14.81 31.72
N PRO A 611 46.41 -15.32 31.44
CA PRO A 611 46.62 -16.47 30.55
C PRO A 611 45.97 -17.76 31.06
N THR A 612 45.40 -18.53 30.14
CA THR A 612 44.74 -19.82 30.37
C THR A 612 45.71 -20.88 30.92
N PRO A 613 45.30 -21.73 31.88
CA PRO A 613 46.16 -22.80 32.38
C PRO A 613 46.52 -23.76 31.25
N THR A 614 47.82 -23.93 31.01
CA THR A 614 48.33 -24.87 30.00
C THR A 614 48.39 -26.27 30.61
N HIS A 615 47.47 -27.16 30.24
CA HIS A 615 47.57 -28.58 30.60
C HIS A 615 48.64 -29.26 29.73
N THR A 616 49.76 -29.67 30.33
CA THR A 616 50.77 -30.52 29.67
C THR A 616 50.18 -31.93 29.44
N PRO A 617 50.07 -32.43 28.20
CA PRO A 617 49.56 -33.78 27.95
C PRO A 617 50.62 -34.84 28.32
N THR A 618 50.23 -35.81 29.14
CA THR A 618 51.01 -36.99 29.49
C THR A 618 51.28 -37.85 28.25
N GLN A 619 52.54 -38.27 28.07
CA GLN A 619 53.01 -39.02 26.90
C GLN A 619 52.26 -40.35 26.69
N THR A 620 51.73 -40.54 25.49
CA THR A 620 51.43 -41.87 24.94
C THR A 620 52.33 -42.07 23.71
N SER A 621 53.26 -43.00 23.82
CA SER A 621 54.20 -43.37 22.75
C SER A 621 53.54 -44.27 21.70
N THR A 622 53.72 -43.98 20.41
CA THR A 622 54.29 -44.86 19.35
C THR A 622 54.04 -44.24 17.96
N PRO A 623 55.02 -44.26 17.02
CA PRO A 623 55.06 -43.32 15.90
C PRO A 623 54.50 -43.92 14.59
N THR A 624 54.05 -43.05 13.66
CA THR A 624 53.88 -43.40 12.25
C THR A 624 54.65 -42.39 11.40
N MET A 625 55.50 -42.91 10.52
CA MET A 625 56.34 -42.14 9.62
C MET A 625 55.54 -41.49 8.49
N THR A 626 55.86 -40.23 8.22
CA THR A 626 55.55 -39.46 7.01
C THR A 626 56.30 -40.04 5.80
N PRO A 627 55.79 -39.84 4.57
CA PRO A 627 56.51 -38.89 3.72
C PRO A 627 55.61 -37.93 2.92
N SER A 628 56.26 -36.81 2.60
CA SER A 628 55.82 -35.62 1.87
C SER A 628 55.90 -35.83 0.34
N PRO A 629 55.83 -34.80 -0.53
CA PRO A 629 54.64 -34.25 -1.19
C PRO A 629 54.69 -34.43 -2.73
N THR A 630 53.57 -34.24 -3.44
CA THR A 630 53.62 -33.98 -4.90
C THR A 630 52.57 -32.96 -5.31
N ALA A 631 52.99 -32.05 -6.19
CA ALA A 631 52.31 -30.84 -6.62
C ALA A 631 51.39 -31.03 -7.84
N THR A 632 50.38 -30.14 -7.89
CA THR A 632 49.78 -29.48 -9.08
C THR A 632 49.07 -30.35 -10.13
N PHE A 633 47.77 -30.08 -10.37
CA PHE A 633 47.20 -29.49 -11.60
C PHE A 633 45.66 -29.40 -11.47
N THR A 634 45.08 -28.23 -11.76
CA THR A 634 43.66 -27.97 -12.14
C THR A 634 43.63 -27.81 -13.68
N PRO A 635 42.50 -27.89 -14.45
CA PRO A 635 41.10 -27.64 -14.04
C PRO A 635 39.97 -28.48 -14.72
N SER A 636 38.72 -28.13 -14.33
CA SER A 636 37.45 -28.14 -15.12
C SER A 636 36.48 -29.34 -14.98
N PRO A 637 35.17 -29.17 -15.33
CA PRO A 637 34.04 -29.26 -14.39
C PRO A 637 33.13 -30.47 -14.62
N THR A 638 32.31 -30.83 -13.63
CA THR A 638 31.40 -31.99 -13.71
C THR A 638 29.93 -31.59 -13.62
N THR A 639 29.17 -32.13 -14.56
CA THR A 639 27.72 -32.03 -14.78
C THR A 639 26.89 -32.98 -13.93
N THR A 640 25.64 -32.58 -13.73
CA THR A 640 24.41 -33.30 -13.33
C THR A 640 24.28 -34.76 -13.80
N PRO A 641 23.57 -35.63 -13.02
CA PRO A 641 22.97 -36.85 -13.57
C PRO A 641 21.43 -36.82 -13.60
N THR A 642 20.87 -37.37 -14.69
CA THR A 642 19.46 -37.71 -14.95
C THR A 642 19.29 -39.26 -14.92
N PRO A 643 18.08 -39.87 -15.09
CA PRO A 643 17.63 -41.05 -14.34
C PRO A 643 17.53 -42.33 -15.20
N HIS A 644 17.04 -43.42 -14.59
CA HIS A 644 16.80 -44.72 -15.25
C HIS A 644 15.51 -45.39 -14.69
N PRO A 645 14.95 -46.46 -15.28
CA PRO A 645 13.93 -46.39 -16.34
C PRO A 645 12.64 -47.19 -16.04
N THR A 646 11.72 -47.12 -17.01
CA THR A 646 10.39 -47.72 -17.21
C THR A 646 10.28 -49.25 -17.16
N GLU A 647 9.14 -49.75 -16.64
CA GLU A 647 8.53 -51.05 -17.03
C GLU A 647 7.01 -50.91 -17.26
N THR A 648 6.46 -51.77 -18.13
CA THR A 648 5.06 -51.89 -18.64
C THR A 648 4.76 -53.41 -18.72
N PRO A 649 3.52 -53.94 -18.95
CA PRO A 649 2.15 -53.71 -18.44
C PRO A 649 1.53 -54.99 -17.78
N THR A 650 0.30 -54.96 -17.24
CA THR A 650 -0.62 -56.14 -17.13
C THR A 650 -2.11 -55.71 -17.09
N ALA A 651 -2.98 -56.63 -17.53
CA ALA A 651 -4.34 -56.55 -18.08
C ALA A 651 -5.56 -56.56 -17.11
N ILE A 652 -6.66 -55.91 -17.56
CA ILE A 652 -8.15 -56.08 -17.47
C ILE A 652 -8.82 -56.99 -16.39
N PRO A 653 -10.06 -56.72 -15.91
CA PRO A 653 -11.32 -57.06 -16.64
C PRO A 653 -12.44 -55.96 -16.58
N ILE A 654 -13.11 -55.65 -17.70
CA ILE A 654 -14.49 -56.01 -18.11
C ILE A 654 -15.56 -55.85 -17.02
N ILE A 655 -16.44 -54.84 -17.17
CA ILE A 655 -17.85 -54.89 -16.76
C ILE A 655 -18.72 -54.31 -17.89
N THR A 656 -19.82 -55.03 -18.10
CA THR A 656 -20.82 -55.04 -19.18
C THR A 656 -21.75 -53.84 -19.27
N GLU A 657 -22.26 -53.61 -20.49
CA GLU A 657 -23.39 -52.74 -20.86
C GLU A 657 -24.66 -52.96 -20.02
N PRO A 658 -25.59 -51.98 -20.10
CA PRO A 658 -26.93 -52.38 -20.55
C PRO A 658 -27.41 -51.56 -21.76
N THR A 659 -27.98 -52.31 -22.70
CA THR A 659 -28.82 -51.85 -23.82
C THR A 659 -30.26 -51.59 -23.34
N SER A 660 -30.83 -50.43 -23.71
CA SER A 660 -32.28 -50.13 -23.89
C SER A 660 -32.45 -48.61 -24.04
N THR A 661 -33.34 -47.96 -24.80
CA THR A 661 -34.32 -48.27 -25.85
C THR A 661 -34.63 -46.91 -26.50
N ALA A 662 -34.92 -46.87 -27.81
CA ALA A 662 -35.37 -45.65 -28.48
C ALA A 662 -36.68 -45.12 -27.85
N THR A 663 -36.69 -43.84 -27.46
CA THR A 663 -37.92 -43.11 -27.09
C THR A 663 -37.97 -41.81 -27.91
N SER A 664 -39.09 -41.62 -28.57
CA SER A 664 -39.44 -40.50 -29.45
C SER A 664 -39.33 -39.13 -28.77
N ALA A 665 -38.83 -38.15 -29.54
CA ALA A 665 -38.81 -36.74 -29.17
C ALA A 665 -40.22 -36.18 -28.90
N PRO A 666 -40.45 -35.40 -27.83
CA PRO A 666 -41.67 -34.64 -27.67
C PRO A 666 -41.64 -33.37 -28.54
N LEU A 667 -42.78 -33.09 -29.16
CA LEU A 667 -43.08 -31.87 -29.90
C LEU A 667 -42.92 -30.63 -29.00
N TYR A 668 -42.27 -29.61 -29.54
CA TYR A 668 -42.06 -28.30 -28.92
C TYR A 668 -43.41 -27.62 -28.63
N VAL A 669 -43.72 -27.43 -27.35
CA VAL A 669 -44.78 -26.54 -26.85
C VAL A 669 -44.11 -25.18 -26.62
N PRO A 670 -44.67 -24.05 -27.08
CA PRO A 670 -44.07 -22.74 -26.82
C PRO A 670 -44.03 -22.47 -25.31
N THR A 671 -42.83 -22.23 -24.78
CA THR A 671 -42.60 -21.86 -23.38
C THR A 671 -43.33 -20.56 -23.08
N ALA A 672 -44.27 -20.63 -22.13
CA ALA A 672 -44.95 -19.46 -21.58
C ALA A 672 -43.94 -18.52 -20.91
N THR A 673 -44.23 -17.21 -20.94
CA THR A 673 -43.53 -16.18 -20.16
C THR A 673 -43.29 -16.68 -18.73
N PRO A 674 -42.05 -16.67 -18.20
CA PRO A 674 -41.79 -17.14 -16.85
C PRO A 674 -42.65 -16.34 -15.88
N ALA A 675 -43.37 -17.05 -15.01
CA ALA A 675 -44.18 -16.43 -13.97
C ALA A 675 -43.27 -15.64 -13.02
N LEU A 676 -43.70 -14.46 -12.59
CA LEU A 676 -42.98 -13.66 -11.60
C LEU A 676 -42.79 -14.47 -10.31
N PRO A 677 -41.64 -14.33 -9.62
CA PRO A 677 -41.42 -14.98 -8.33
C PRO A 677 -42.54 -14.63 -7.35
N THR A 678 -43.05 -15.62 -6.63
CA THR A 678 -44.05 -15.39 -5.58
C THR A 678 -43.57 -16.03 -4.30
N GLY A 679 -43.46 -15.21 -3.26
CA GLY A 679 -42.95 -15.61 -1.95
C GLY A 679 -43.13 -14.50 -0.92
N GLN A 680 -42.74 -14.78 0.32
CA GLN A 680 -42.79 -13.80 1.41
C GLN A 680 -41.41 -13.52 1.98
N PHE A 681 -41.18 -12.24 2.32
CA PHE A 681 -39.98 -11.79 3.00
C PHE A 681 -40.13 -11.75 4.52
N THR A 682 -39.06 -12.03 5.25
CA THR A 682 -38.92 -11.61 6.65
C THR A 682 -37.51 -11.08 6.88
N LEU A 683 -37.37 -9.84 7.32
CA LEU A 683 -36.07 -9.22 7.61
C LEU A 683 -35.59 -9.63 9.02
N LEU A 684 -34.33 -10.04 9.15
CA LEU A 684 -33.76 -10.60 10.38
C LEU A 684 -32.67 -9.70 11.01
N LYS A 685 -31.81 -9.07 10.21
CA LYS A 685 -30.76 -8.11 10.66
C LYS A 685 -30.48 -7.05 9.60
N PRO A 686 -30.03 -5.83 9.97
CA PRO A 686 -29.52 -5.39 11.29
C PRO A 686 -30.55 -4.55 12.07
N LEU A 687 -31.53 -5.20 12.70
CA LEU A 687 -32.62 -4.53 13.42
C LEU A 687 -32.18 -4.01 14.81
N SER A 688 -31.23 -3.07 14.85
CA SER A 688 -30.84 -2.39 16.07
C SER A 688 -30.83 -0.87 15.90
N LEU A 689 -31.75 -0.20 16.59
CA LEU A 689 -31.74 1.27 16.78
C LEU A 689 -30.81 1.70 17.93
N THR A 690 -30.49 0.76 18.81
CA THR A 690 -29.69 0.97 20.02
C THR A 690 -28.19 0.75 19.78
N ASP A 691 -27.84 -0.14 18.85
CA ASP A 691 -26.46 -0.47 18.49
C ASP A 691 -26.23 -0.14 17.00
N PRO A 692 -25.46 0.91 16.68
CA PRO A 692 -25.28 1.33 15.30
C PRO A 692 -24.45 0.31 14.51
N SER A 693 -24.87 0.04 13.27
CA SER A 693 -24.01 -0.62 12.29
C SER A 693 -22.87 0.32 11.87
N TYR A 694 -21.69 -0.24 11.65
CA TYR A 694 -20.49 0.50 11.23
C TYR A 694 -20.04 -0.03 9.90
N GLY A 695 -19.69 0.86 8.95
CA GLY A 695 -19.23 0.53 7.60
C GLY A 695 -19.69 -0.82 7.04
N VAL A 696 -18.92 -1.88 7.27
CA VAL A 696 -19.28 -3.26 6.97
C VAL A 696 -20.49 -3.75 7.80
N THR A 697 -21.64 -3.86 7.14
CA THR A 697 -22.92 -4.23 7.75
C THR A 697 -23.42 -5.56 7.20
N THR A 698 -23.92 -6.43 8.08
CA THR A 698 -24.51 -7.71 7.71
C THR A 698 -26.04 -7.62 7.71
N PHE A 699 -26.63 -7.83 6.54
CA PHE A 699 -28.06 -7.94 6.31
C PHE A 699 -28.46 -9.40 6.24
N GLU A 700 -29.56 -9.76 6.90
CA GLU A 700 -30.10 -11.11 6.89
C GLU A 700 -31.62 -11.07 6.66
N TRP A 701 -32.13 -11.95 5.81
CA TRP A 701 -33.56 -12.09 5.53
C TRP A 701 -33.92 -13.54 5.21
N THR A 702 -35.20 -13.87 5.31
CA THR A 702 -35.76 -15.10 4.73
C THR A 702 -36.63 -14.78 3.53
N TRP A 703 -36.67 -15.73 2.59
CA TRP A 703 -37.54 -15.72 1.43
C TRP A 703 -38.24 -17.07 1.28
N THR A 704 -39.56 -17.10 1.48
CA THR A 704 -40.36 -18.33 1.35
C THR A 704 -41.09 -18.36 0.01
N GLY A 705 -40.41 -18.81 -1.03
CA GLY A 705 -40.95 -18.96 -2.39
C GLY A 705 -39.90 -19.45 -3.37
N ASP A 706 -40.33 -19.90 -4.56
CA ASP A 706 -39.39 -20.27 -5.61
C ASP A 706 -38.72 -19.02 -6.19
N LEU A 707 -37.39 -18.98 -6.16
CA LEU A 707 -36.58 -17.96 -6.81
C LEU A 707 -35.94 -18.57 -8.07
N PRO A 708 -36.42 -18.24 -9.28
CA PRO A 708 -35.83 -18.76 -10.51
C PRO A 708 -34.38 -18.25 -10.70
N GLU A 709 -33.54 -19.00 -11.43
CA GLU A 709 -32.09 -18.68 -11.61
C GLU A 709 -31.81 -17.30 -12.22
N ASP A 710 -32.76 -16.75 -12.98
CA ASP A 710 -32.68 -15.41 -13.56
C ASP A 710 -33.01 -14.27 -12.59
N TYR A 711 -33.36 -14.59 -11.34
CA TYR A 711 -33.74 -13.64 -10.29
C TYR A 711 -32.78 -13.71 -9.09
N GLY A 712 -32.70 -12.60 -8.37
CA GLY A 712 -31.85 -12.44 -7.20
C GLY A 712 -32.41 -11.42 -6.24
N PHE A 713 -31.62 -11.06 -5.23
CA PHE A 713 -31.99 -10.07 -4.21
C PHE A 713 -31.16 -8.79 -4.30
N GLU A 714 -31.78 -7.66 -3.99
CA GLU A 714 -31.12 -6.37 -3.81
C GLU A 714 -31.44 -5.80 -2.42
N VAL A 715 -30.42 -5.43 -1.65
CA VAL A 715 -30.57 -4.75 -0.36
C VAL A 715 -30.53 -3.27 -0.62
N ARG A 716 -31.51 -2.54 -0.08
CA ARG A 716 -31.66 -1.09 -0.25
C ARG A 716 -31.65 -0.42 1.10
N VAL A 717 -30.99 0.74 1.21
CA VAL A 717 -30.92 1.55 2.44
C VAL A 717 -31.17 3.02 2.06
N TRP A 718 -31.89 3.78 2.88
CA TRP A 718 -32.15 5.21 2.65
C TRP A 718 -32.57 5.94 3.94
N ARG A 719 -32.49 7.27 3.96
CA ARG A 719 -33.12 8.10 5.00
C ARG A 719 -34.54 8.49 4.60
N ASP A 720 -35.39 8.76 5.58
CA ASP A 720 -36.71 9.37 5.33
C ASP A 720 -36.58 10.63 4.47
N GLY A 721 -37.28 10.64 3.32
CA GLY A 721 -37.22 11.73 2.34
C GLY A 721 -36.22 11.55 1.19
N ASN A 722 -35.33 10.54 1.24
CA ASN A 722 -34.37 10.22 0.17
C ASN A 722 -34.84 9.07 -0.73
N TYR A 723 -34.22 8.93 -1.91
CA TYR A 723 -34.49 7.83 -2.85
C TYR A 723 -33.95 6.48 -2.32
N GLN A 724 -34.71 5.41 -2.55
CA GLN A 724 -34.29 4.05 -2.18
C GLN A 724 -33.22 3.55 -3.14
N ALA A 725 -31.98 3.44 -2.67
CA ALA A 725 -30.86 2.98 -3.50
C ALA A 725 -30.35 1.63 -3.02
N GLY A 726 -29.98 0.76 -3.97
CA GLY A 726 -29.25 -0.48 -3.67
C GLY A 726 -27.91 -0.15 -3.01
N VAL A 727 -27.56 -0.89 -1.95
CA VAL A 727 -26.27 -0.74 -1.25
C VAL A 727 -25.21 -1.71 -1.74
N HIS A 728 -25.53 -2.47 -2.77
CA HIS A 728 -24.66 -3.47 -3.37
C HIS A 728 -25.00 -3.66 -4.85
N ASN A 729 -24.12 -4.30 -5.61
CA ASN A 729 -24.39 -4.61 -7.01
C ASN A 729 -25.11 -5.95 -7.09
N ALA A 730 -26.45 -5.90 -7.12
CA ALA A 730 -27.26 -7.11 -7.10
C ALA A 730 -26.93 -8.09 -8.23
N ILE A 731 -26.56 -7.62 -9.42
CA ILE A 731 -26.19 -8.52 -10.52
C ILE A 731 -24.94 -9.33 -10.13
N LEU A 732 -23.87 -8.64 -9.70
CA LEU A 732 -22.61 -9.27 -9.36
C LEU A 732 -22.73 -10.11 -8.09
N ASP A 733 -23.42 -9.62 -7.06
CA ASP A 733 -23.47 -10.30 -5.76
C ASP A 733 -24.34 -11.55 -5.77
N ASN A 734 -25.41 -11.58 -6.57
CA ASN A 734 -26.18 -12.81 -6.80
C ASN A 734 -25.40 -13.81 -7.68
N GLN A 735 -24.70 -13.33 -8.72
CA GLN A 735 -23.93 -14.21 -9.63
C GLN A 735 -22.67 -14.80 -8.98
N ASN A 736 -22.01 -14.03 -8.10
CA ASN A 736 -20.77 -14.44 -7.44
C ASN A 736 -21.01 -15.21 -6.12
N GLY A 737 -22.27 -15.38 -5.70
CA GLY A 737 -22.62 -16.04 -4.44
C GLY A 737 -22.23 -15.25 -3.19
N ASN A 738 -22.13 -13.92 -3.31
CA ASN A 738 -21.87 -13.04 -2.16
C ASN A 738 -23.07 -12.96 -1.23
N ILE A 739 -24.28 -13.15 -1.77
CA ILE A 739 -25.47 -13.47 -0.99
C ILE A 739 -25.41 -14.95 -0.63
N LYS A 740 -25.15 -15.24 0.63
CA LYS A 740 -25.02 -16.61 1.14
C LYS A 740 -26.35 -17.12 1.63
N GLU A 741 -26.75 -18.29 1.14
CA GLU A 741 -27.81 -19.07 1.78
C GLU A 741 -27.20 -19.79 2.99
N VAL A 742 -27.50 -19.30 4.19
CA VAL A 742 -26.92 -19.74 5.48
C VAL A 742 -27.81 -20.76 6.22
N GLY A 743 -28.96 -21.09 5.65
CA GLY A 743 -29.93 -22.09 6.10
C GLY A 743 -31.09 -22.18 5.12
N GLU A 744 -32.03 -23.11 5.32
CA GLU A 744 -33.20 -23.23 4.43
C GLU A 744 -33.95 -21.89 4.34
N ASN A 745 -34.02 -21.32 3.14
CA ASN A 745 -34.69 -20.05 2.87
C ASN A 745 -34.12 -18.85 3.65
N HIS A 746 -32.90 -18.93 4.18
CA HIS A 746 -32.24 -17.86 4.94
C HIS A 746 -31.02 -17.35 4.20
N TYR A 747 -31.06 -16.08 3.82
CA TYR A 747 -30.03 -15.39 3.06
C TYR A 747 -29.31 -14.33 3.90
N GLN A 748 -28.03 -14.14 3.62
CA GLN A 748 -27.16 -13.17 4.28
C GLN A 748 -26.28 -12.45 3.27
N LEU A 749 -26.15 -11.13 3.42
CA LEU A 749 -25.19 -10.30 2.70
C LEU A 749 -24.40 -9.43 3.68
N THR A 750 -23.07 -9.48 3.61
CA THR A 750 -22.19 -8.57 4.36
C THR A 750 -21.54 -7.61 3.37
N THR A 751 -21.84 -6.32 3.47
CA THR A 751 -21.34 -5.29 2.54
C THR A 751 -20.99 -4.00 3.28
N ASP A 752 -20.03 -3.24 2.79
CA ASP A 752 -19.69 -1.92 3.32
C ASP A 752 -20.68 -0.88 2.80
N ILE A 753 -21.51 -0.34 3.69
CA ILE A 753 -22.53 0.66 3.35
C ILE A 753 -22.05 2.09 3.55
N THR A 754 -20.78 2.32 3.91
CA THR A 754 -20.23 3.66 4.20
C THR A 754 -20.46 4.64 3.06
N ASP A 755 -20.19 4.19 1.83
CA ASP A 755 -20.28 5.01 0.62
C ASP A 755 -21.53 4.70 -0.22
N ALA A 756 -22.45 3.89 0.30
CA ALA A 756 -23.69 3.61 -0.41
C ALA A 756 -24.49 4.91 -0.58
N ALA A 757 -25.10 5.10 -1.75
CA ALA A 757 -25.93 6.28 -2.06
C ALA A 757 -27.07 6.50 -1.05
N GLY A 758 -27.50 5.42 -0.39
CA GLY A 758 -28.47 5.45 0.70
C GLY A 758 -27.97 6.04 2.01
N VAL A 759 -26.64 6.09 2.24
CA VAL A 759 -25.96 6.32 3.53
C VAL A 759 -25.00 7.52 3.50
N GLU A 760 -24.17 7.65 2.47
CA GLU A 760 -23.31 8.81 2.17
C GLU A 760 -22.39 9.27 3.33
N ARG A 761 -21.79 8.33 4.08
CA ARG A 761 -20.94 8.60 5.26
C ARG A 761 -21.59 9.42 6.36
N GLN A 762 -22.92 9.48 6.43
CA GLN A 762 -23.60 10.24 7.47
C GLN A 762 -24.10 9.33 8.59
N SER A 763 -23.77 9.62 9.84
CA SER A 763 -24.38 8.89 10.97
C SER A 763 -25.86 9.26 11.10
N GLY A 764 -26.75 8.29 11.34
CA GLY A 764 -28.19 8.54 11.43
C GLY A 764 -29.06 7.30 11.51
N VAL A 765 -30.38 7.51 11.50
CA VAL A 765 -31.39 6.45 11.36
C VAL A 765 -31.73 6.29 9.89
N TYR A 766 -31.76 5.05 9.43
CA TYR A 766 -32.02 4.67 8.05
C TYR A 766 -33.13 3.63 8.00
N ASN A 767 -33.88 3.62 6.92
CA ASN A 767 -34.73 2.49 6.54
C ASN A 767 -33.95 1.57 5.62
N TRP A 768 -34.22 0.27 5.71
CA TRP A 768 -33.69 -0.70 4.77
C TRP A 768 -34.74 -1.75 4.40
N THR A 769 -34.58 -2.33 3.22
CA THR A 769 -35.42 -3.43 2.71
C THR A 769 -34.60 -4.34 1.79
N VAL A 770 -35.21 -5.46 1.40
CA VAL A 770 -34.72 -6.37 0.36
C VAL A 770 -35.76 -6.49 -0.74
N ALA A 771 -35.35 -6.32 -1.99
CA ALA A 771 -36.16 -6.46 -3.19
C ALA A 771 -35.77 -7.71 -3.98
N VAL A 772 -36.72 -8.35 -4.64
CA VAL A 772 -36.46 -9.33 -5.71
C VAL A 772 -36.21 -8.55 -6.98
N VAL A 773 -35.11 -8.87 -7.67
CA VAL A 773 -34.74 -8.25 -8.93
C VAL A 773 -34.49 -9.34 -9.97
N GLN A 774 -34.86 -9.10 -11.21
CA GLN A 774 -34.39 -9.91 -12.33
C GLN A 774 -32.93 -9.53 -12.58
N ILE A 775 -32.02 -10.50 -12.60
CA ILE A 775 -30.57 -10.30 -12.80
C ILE A 775 -30.10 -10.76 -14.18
N SER A 776 -30.95 -11.45 -14.94
CA SER A 776 -30.69 -11.98 -16.29
C SER A 776 -31.99 -12.01 -17.12
N PRO A 777 -31.97 -11.69 -18.43
CA PRO A 777 -30.80 -11.23 -19.20
C PRO A 777 -30.43 -9.76 -18.92
N ASP A 778 -31.39 -8.96 -18.44
CA ASP A 778 -31.22 -7.55 -18.09
C ASP A 778 -31.67 -7.31 -16.65
N TYR A 779 -30.99 -6.42 -15.95
CA TYR A 779 -31.41 -6.03 -14.61
C TYR A 779 -32.75 -5.31 -14.66
N THR A 780 -33.74 -5.84 -13.96
CA THR A 780 -35.07 -5.24 -13.85
C THR A 780 -35.57 -5.35 -12.41
N ASP A 781 -35.93 -4.22 -11.81
CA ASP A 781 -36.71 -4.22 -10.58
C ASP A 781 -38.16 -4.61 -10.90
N ILE A 782 -38.61 -5.74 -10.34
CA ILE A 782 -39.97 -6.23 -10.56
C ILE A 782 -40.98 -5.69 -9.54
N GLY A 783 -40.56 -4.80 -8.64
CA GLY A 783 -41.41 -4.12 -7.67
C GLY A 783 -41.85 -4.97 -6.48
N GLN A 784 -41.23 -6.14 -6.28
CA GLN A 784 -41.50 -7.03 -5.16
C GLN A 784 -40.41 -6.87 -4.09
N GLN A 785 -40.77 -6.37 -2.91
CA GLN A 785 -39.82 -6.13 -1.83
C GLN A 785 -40.45 -6.34 -0.46
N ALA A 786 -39.62 -6.48 0.57
CA ALA A 786 -40.05 -6.54 1.96
C ALA A 786 -40.58 -5.18 2.45
N ASP A 787 -41.38 -5.20 3.52
CA ASP A 787 -41.67 -3.99 4.26
C ASP A 787 -40.38 -3.44 4.88
N ALA A 788 -40.16 -2.14 4.71
CA ALA A 788 -38.96 -1.49 5.18
C ALA A 788 -38.91 -1.45 6.71
N VAL A 789 -37.71 -1.61 7.27
CA VAL A 789 -37.49 -1.51 8.73
C VAL A 789 -36.33 -0.57 9.03
N GLN A 790 -36.35 0.01 10.23
CA GLN A 790 -35.34 0.99 10.64
C GLN A 790 -34.08 0.34 11.23
N MET A 791 -32.94 0.96 10.97
CA MET A 791 -31.64 0.66 11.56
C MET A 791 -30.90 1.95 11.91
N ARG A 792 -29.93 1.88 12.82
CA ARG A 792 -29.01 2.99 13.10
C ARG A 792 -27.65 2.72 12.46
N TYR A 793 -27.06 3.73 11.83
CA TYR A 793 -25.71 3.67 11.26
C TYR A 793 -24.82 4.75 11.88
N ALA A 794 -23.57 4.40 12.16
CA ALA A 794 -22.52 5.31 12.61
C ALA A 794 -21.36 5.33 11.61
N ALA A 795 -21.09 6.50 11.06
CA ALA A 795 -19.97 6.70 10.14
C ALA A 795 -18.64 6.58 10.89
N PRO A 796 -17.61 5.95 10.30
CA PRO A 796 -16.29 5.89 10.91
C PRO A 796 -15.72 7.31 11.08
N GLY A 797 -15.31 7.66 12.31
CA GLY A 797 -14.72 8.96 12.60
C GLY A 797 -13.35 9.15 11.92
N PRO A 798 -12.89 10.39 11.67
CA PRO A 798 -11.58 10.64 11.12
C PRO A 798 -10.51 10.08 12.08
N SER A 799 -9.64 9.20 11.56
CA SER A 799 -8.49 8.67 12.29
C SER A 799 -7.46 9.78 12.54
N GLY A 800 -7.65 10.53 13.62
CA GLY A 800 -6.70 11.51 14.13
C GLY A 800 -5.69 10.86 15.07
N GLY A 801 -4.42 10.83 14.68
CA GLY A 801 -3.31 10.61 15.60
C GLY A 801 -3.07 11.84 16.50
N GLY A 802 -2.85 11.58 17.79
CA GLY A 802 -2.05 12.39 18.73
C GLY A 802 -2.56 13.79 19.13
N GLY A 803 -2.71 13.99 20.44
CA GLY A 803 -2.65 15.33 21.04
C GLY A 803 -3.76 15.58 22.07
N GLY A 804 -3.38 15.61 23.35
CA GLY A 804 -4.32 15.78 24.45
C GLY A 804 -4.94 17.17 24.53
N SER A 805 -6.16 17.21 25.08
CA SER A 805 -6.63 18.34 25.88
C SER A 805 -7.36 17.80 27.10
N LYS A 806 -6.87 18.19 28.28
CA LYS A 806 -7.64 18.24 29.51
C LYS A 806 -8.83 19.19 29.30
N ASP A 807 -9.99 18.81 29.83
CA ASP A 807 -10.97 19.66 30.52
C ASP A 807 -11.93 18.67 31.22
N GLU A 808 -11.84 18.49 32.54
CA GLU A 808 -12.55 19.28 33.55
C GLU A 808 -14.06 19.42 33.31
N GLY A 809 -14.82 18.69 34.14
CA GLY A 809 -15.94 19.28 34.89
C GLY A 809 -17.29 19.40 34.20
N GLY A 810 -18.30 18.73 34.77
CA GLY A 810 -19.65 19.29 34.78
C GLY A 810 -20.77 18.29 34.55
N GLY A 811 -21.18 17.64 35.63
CA GLY A 811 -22.35 16.77 35.74
C GLY A 811 -23.59 17.26 34.99
N GLY A 812 -24.23 16.31 34.32
CA GLY A 812 -25.57 16.46 33.79
C GLY A 812 -26.58 16.86 34.87
N LYS A 813 -27.49 17.75 34.48
CA LYS A 813 -28.84 17.78 35.02
C LYS A 813 -29.81 17.61 33.88
N SER A 814 -30.57 16.53 33.97
CA SER A 814 -31.85 16.32 33.33
C SER A 814 -32.82 17.44 33.68
N VAL A 815 -33.67 17.78 32.71
CA VAL A 815 -35.08 18.26 32.72
C VAL A 815 -35.24 18.87 31.32
N GLY A 816 -36.24 18.59 30.49
CA GLY A 816 -37.52 17.94 30.64
C GLY A 816 -38.26 18.18 29.31
N ILE A 817 -39.23 17.33 29.05
CA ILE A 817 -40.14 17.28 27.91
C ILE A 817 -40.79 18.65 27.64
N ASP A 818 -40.74 19.12 26.38
CA ASP A 818 -41.90 19.46 25.54
C ASP A 818 -41.49 19.54 24.06
#